data_AF-A0A8W8LMY1-F1
#
_entry.id   AF-A0A8W8LMY1-F1
#
_cell.length_a   1.000
_cell.length_b   1.000
_cell.length_c   1.000
_cell.angle_alpha   90.00
_cell.angle_beta   90.00
_cell.angle_gamma   90.00
#
_symmetry.space_group_name_H-M   'P 1'
#
loop_
_entity.id
_entity.type
_entity.pdbx_description
1 polymer ?
#
loop_
_entity_poly.entity_id
_entity_poly.type
_entity_poly.pdbx_seq_one_letter_code
_entity_poly.pdbx_strand_id
1 'polypeptide(L)'
;MVGKWLVLAVYLLAAGTINCLPSHSTGARNVPTPSEVFPQHAQLDVNGSFHLYWKTNATHITFEAHVRTRGYVGFGLSLNGNMYPADIVTGWVRHGQAYLQDRHSTGHFEPTVDSSQDWILLHGEENEFGTVIKTVRKLDTCDDEDVKITNDTVRVIFSYSENEPNHERGSLVYHGTHRGAKSLMLLSEPRKVPLPSDVITRDLLNGRFLLPDKDTTYNCKVFDLLNLGKKHHLIKFEPVIQKENVGIVHHILLHKCSDIDRKYIGVEFDCYNSHNHQLKACSNVIVSWAVGGGEFYYPPDAGLPLGESGDSDLLVMETHYNNPNRRNDTVDDSGLRLTLTPTLRQHDAGVLTTGVRVNDLQVVPPFEKEFLSSGFCTSDCLNKGLGNNTGGVNIIAILEHGHLLARKIRTRIIRNGTELEPLAVDKNYDFNFQEFRNPPNARKIMSGDALVVDCTYDSTQRSTVTYGGLATTDEMCLSFIIYYPKMGLDSCKSVPMYNNVPRTQHHGHAVASQFNFRLESERNKFKMLTSTTKHLAGCVGASLTPQHTHQELPMLLPQTPYVEPPSMCPSVMPPMTSSQPKTALCGAPLPTEQFVFQESLDADDKYVLFWNVNKTHIIFEVHVETKGYIGFGMSPNGKMFPADVVVGWVKDGVPHFQDRHTVGHSQPIVDASQDWHLLYAREDHCRTVLKMVRKLDTCDDEDFKITDDTVKIIYSYHPHDPSSEDSIPYHGTHRGIRSLLLLSKLSPPPLESDAITIDWKNENYHVPSNDTTYSCRIFDFSSLQKKHHLIKFEVQVQKGHEVLVHHLVVYKCPGINRNLVNSPNYICQEDSDKTKQPCGKIVAIWAVGGEAFYFPTEAGLPVAEPGDTELYIMETHYNNPELKSGMVDNSGIRFTVTPTLRQHDAGILEFTAPVDTNLVIPPHQSNFVSSVYCNESTVTEYLQEYPNGVNVFGVQQHAHLLGKAIKTRVIHKGVEQKPLADDKYYDFNYQDFRRANRTLRAGDSLILECTYDSTGRTNVTYGGYSTQEEMCIVFIFHYPRTRLYNCQSKPLYKRFHTGPVVGWWSYLAP
;
A
#
# COMPACT_ATOMS: atom_id res chain seq x y z
N MET A 1 72.58 12.78 -29.31
CA MET A 1 72.34 11.54 -30.08
C MET A 1 70.85 11.28 -30.03
N VAL A 2 70.08 11.86 -30.95
CA VAL A 2 69.64 11.27 -32.23
C VAL A 2 68.51 10.27 -32.05
N GLY A 3 67.31 10.72 -32.42
CA GLY A 3 66.30 9.92 -33.12
C GLY A 3 64.87 10.35 -32.77
N LYS A 4 64.22 11.25 -33.53
CA LYS A 4 63.47 11.04 -34.82
C LYS A 4 61.98 11.33 -34.51
N TRP A 5 61.18 12.19 -35.16
CA TRP A 5 61.28 13.15 -36.27
C TRP A 5 60.12 14.18 -36.15
N LEU A 6 60.30 15.35 -36.76
CA LEU A 6 59.40 16.51 -36.82
C LEU A 6 58.43 16.46 -38.02
N VAL A 7 57.23 17.03 -37.79
CA VAL A 7 56.39 17.89 -38.67
C VAL A 7 55.68 17.30 -39.90
N LEU A 8 54.34 17.37 -39.89
CA LEU A 8 53.56 17.88 -41.03
C LEU A 8 52.23 18.46 -40.52
N ALA A 9 51.93 19.70 -40.91
CA ALA A 9 50.65 20.37 -40.66
C ALA A 9 49.81 20.42 -41.95
N VAL A 10 48.50 20.56 -41.74
CA VAL A 10 47.39 20.89 -42.69
C VAL A 10 46.53 19.69 -43.13
N TYR A 11 45.37 19.54 -42.45
CA TYR A 11 43.98 19.29 -42.95
C TYR A 11 43.12 18.79 -41.74
N LEU A 12 42.48 19.70 -40.98
CA LEU A 12 41.03 19.99 -41.00
C LEU A 12 40.09 18.84 -40.56
N LEU A 13 39.67 18.85 -39.28
CA LEU A 13 38.26 18.94 -38.80
C LEU A 13 38.08 18.40 -37.37
N ALA A 14 37.80 19.34 -36.46
CA ALA A 14 36.90 19.28 -35.31
C ALA A 14 36.77 17.97 -34.49
N ALA A 15 37.55 17.87 -33.42
CA ALA A 15 37.12 17.23 -32.17
C ALA A 15 36.74 18.34 -31.17
N GLY A 16 35.50 18.78 -31.26
CA GLY A 16 34.88 19.69 -30.29
C GLY A 16 34.39 18.91 -29.08
N THR A 17 34.77 19.41 -27.91
CA THR A 17 34.29 19.08 -26.57
C THR A 17 32.80 18.72 -26.53
N ILE A 18 32.48 17.50 -26.08
CA ILE A 18 31.12 17.12 -25.71
C ILE A 18 30.79 17.80 -24.39
N ASN A 19 30.04 18.90 -24.49
CA ASN A 19 29.24 19.45 -23.40
C ASN A 19 28.12 18.45 -23.08
N CYS A 20 28.34 17.58 -22.10
CA CYS A 20 27.28 16.88 -21.38
C CYS A 20 27.37 17.25 -19.90
N LEU A 21 27.22 18.55 -19.62
CA LEU A 21 26.68 19.00 -18.34
C LEU A 21 25.31 19.58 -18.67
N PRO A 22 24.20 19.04 -18.12
CA PRO A 22 23.02 19.86 -17.97
C PRO A 22 23.46 21.06 -17.14
N SER A 23 23.22 22.26 -17.65
CA SER A 23 23.22 23.46 -16.82
C SER A 23 22.11 23.27 -15.77
N HIS A 24 22.45 22.67 -14.64
CA HIS A 24 21.55 22.61 -13.51
C HIS A 24 21.40 24.03 -12.97
N SER A 25 20.16 24.50 -12.99
CA SER A 25 19.75 25.70 -12.28
C SER A 25 20.24 25.61 -10.84
N THR A 26 20.97 26.62 -10.37
CA THR A 26 21.15 26.91 -8.95
C THR A 26 19.79 27.32 -8.37
N GLY A 27 18.91 26.33 -8.20
CA GLY A 27 17.63 26.44 -7.54
C GLY A 27 17.68 25.55 -6.31
N ALA A 28 17.67 26.18 -5.14
CA ALA A 28 17.67 25.52 -3.85
C ALA A 28 16.60 24.42 -3.77
N ARG A 29 17.00 23.13 -3.81
CA ARG A 29 16.17 22.05 -3.27
C ARG A 29 16.60 21.79 -1.84
N ASN A 30 15.94 22.46 -0.90
CA ASN A 30 16.16 22.25 0.53
C ASN A 30 15.62 20.90 1.05
N VAL A 31 14.87 20.15 0.22
CA VAL A 31 14.25 18.87 0.60
C VAL A 31 14.80 17.76 -0.31
N PRO A 32 15.35 16.66 0.25
CA PRO A 32 15.86 15.55 -0.54
C PRO A 32 14.73 14.79 -1.24
N THR A 33 15.08 14.02 -2.27
CA THR A 33 14.11 13.17 -2.99
C THR A 33 14.28 11.73 -2.52
N PRO A 34 13.23 11.07 -1.99
CA PRO A 34 13.34 9.69 -1.54
C PRO A 34 13.50 8.70 -2.72
N SER A 35 14.03 7.50 -2.43
CA SER A 35 14.29 6.43 -3.40
C SER A 35 13.02 5.89 -4.07
N GLU A 36 11.89 6.05 -3.40
CA GLU A 36 10.56 5.68 -3.87
C GLU A 36 9.49 6.63 -3.31
N VAL A 37 8.23 6.41 -3.69
CA VAL A 37 7.13 7.22 -3.19
C VAL A 37 6.80 6.81 -1.76
N PHE A 38 6.97 7.75 -0.83
CA PHE A 38 6.50 7.62 0.54
C PHE A 38 5.29 8.53 0.76
N PRO A 39 4.22 8.03 1.38
CA PRO A 39 3.03 8.83 1.67
C PRO A 39 3.28 9.88 2.75
N GLN A 40 4.24 9.64 3.66
CA GLN A 40 4.54 10.53 4.78
C GLN A 40 6.00 10.99 4.79
N HIS A 41 6.20 12.20 5.30
CA HIS A 41 7.49 12.90 5.37
C HIS A 41 7.51 13.87 6.55
N ALA A 42 8.59 13.86 7.31
CA ALA A 42 8.88 14.86 8.32
C ALA A 42 10.34 15.33 8.23
N GLN A 43 10.53 16.65 8.28
CA GLN A 43 11.82 17.23 8.66
C GLN A 43 11.94 17.17 10.19
N LEU A 44 12.98 16.52 10.72
CA LEU A 44 13.14 16.31 12.16
C LEU A 44 13.88 17.45 12.87
N ASP A 45 14.89 18.04 12.22
CA ASP A 45 15.68 19.13 12.78
C ASP A 45 15.24 20.49 12.25
N VAL A 46 15.58 21.57 12.96
CA VAL A 46 15.21 22.94 12.55
C VAL A 46 15.95 23.45 11.32
N ASN A 47 17.10 22.85 10.98
CA ASN A 47 17.99 23.31 9.91
C ASN A 47 17.75 22.59 8.57
N GLY A 48 16.87 21.58 8.52
CA GLY A 48 16.61 20.80 7.31
C GLY A 48 17.80 19.93 6.93
N SER A 49 18.48 19.38 7.94
CA SER A 49 19.59 18.45 7.78
C SER A 49 19.15 17.00 7.97
N PHE A 50 17.99 16.75 8.58
CA PHE A 50 17.46 15.40 8.81
C PHE A 50 16.03 15.30 8.31
N HIS A 51 15.81 14.49 7.27
CA HIS A 51 14.50 14.20 6.70
C HIS A 51 14.19 12.72 6.88
N LEU A 52 13.02 12.41 7.41
CA LEU A 52 12.52 11.04 7.58
C LEU A 52 11.27 10.85 6.72
N TYR A 53 11.29 9.83 5.88
CA TYR A 53 10.17 9.39 5.07
C TYR A 53 9.71 8.03 5.57
N TRP A 54 8.41 7.76 5.58
CA TRP A 54 7.92 6.44 5.97
C TRP A 54 6.63 6.02 5.29
N LYS A 55 6.45 4.70 5.21
CA LYS A 55 5.25 4.03 4.74
C LYS A 55 5.00 2.80 5.60
N THR A 56 3.74 2.41 5.74
CA THR A 56 3.31 1.32 6.63
C THR A 56 2.44 0.33 5.87
N ASN A 57 2.49 -0.92 6.32
CA ASN A 57 1.48 -1.93 5.99
C ASN A 57 0.87 -2.46 7.30
N ALA A 58 0.13 -3.57 7.26
CA ALA A 58 -0.55 -4.11 8.44
C ALA A 58 0.41 -4.58 9.56
N THR A 59 1.67 -4.90 9.23
CA THR A 59 2.60 -5.56 10.15
C THR A 59 3.94 -4.85 10.31
N HIS A 60 4.32 -3.98 9.37
CA HIS A 60 5.63 -3.35 9.29
C HIS A 60 5.55 -1.86 8.94
N ILE A 61 6.60 -1.14 9.33
CA ILE A 61 6.91 0.22 8.91
C ILE A 61 8.25 0.22 8.17
N THR A 62 8.31 0.92 7.04
CA THR A 62 9.56 1.20 6.32
C THR A 62 9.91 2.65 6.49
N PHE A 63 11.12 2.92 6.95
CA PHE A 63 11.70 4.25 7.07
C PHE A 63 12.77 4.47 6.03
N GLU A 64 12.90 5.71 5.56
CA GLU A 64 14.05 6.19 4.80
C GLU A 64 14.49 7.53 5.36
N ALA A 65 15.69 7.56 5.94
CA ALA A 65 16.31 8.74 6.51
C ALA A 65 17.31 9.32 5.51
N HIS A 66 17.18 10.62 5.22
CA HIS A 66 18.15 11.41 4.44
C HIS A 66 18.77 12.43 5.37
N VAL A 67 20.08 12.35 5.57
CA VAL A 67 20.77 13.19 6.55
C VAL A 67 21.99 13.85 5.95
N ARG A 68 22.12 15.16 6.14
CA ARG A 68 23.24 15.98 5.67
C ARG A 68 24.48 15.74 6.54
N THR A 69 25.05 14.56 6.39
CA THR A 69 26.31 14.12 7.01
C THR A 69 27.01 13.13 6.07
N ARG A 70 28.30 12.87 6.33
CA ARG A 70 29.07 11.74 5.79
C ARG A 70 29.50 10.72 6.85
N GLY A 71 29.07 10.93 8.10
CA GLY A 71 29.33 10.02 9.21
C GLY A 71 28.14 9.11 9.47
N TYR A 72 27.83 8.89 10.74
CA TYR A 72 26.68 8.06 11.11
C TYR A 72 25.39 8.85 11.29
N VAL A 73 24.29 8.16 11.04
CA VAL A 73 22.90 8.56 11.26
C VAL A 73 22.32 7.69 12.37
N GLY A 74 21.61 8.30 13.30
CA GLY A 74 20.84 7.58 14.32
C GLY A 74 19.43 8.15 14.44
N PHE A 75 18.43 7.28 14.53
CA PHE A 75 17.09 7.68 14.94
C PHE A 75 16.41 6.55 15.70
N GLY A 76 15.37 6.86 16.45
CA GLY A 76 14.73 5.90 17.32
C GLY A 76 13.36 6.34 17.80
N LEU A 77 12.67 5.44 18.48
CA LEU A 77 11.34 5.62 19.02
C LEU A 77 11.42 5.80 20.54
N SER A 78 10.76 6.84 21.04
CA SER A 78 10.69 7.14 22.47
C SER A 78 9.28 7.59 22.84
N LEU A 79 8.78 7.10 23.97
CA LEU A 79 7.48 7.53 24.50
C LEU A 79 7.55 8.89 25.20
N ASN A 80 8.73 9.25 25.72
CA ASN A 80 8.93 10.48 26.50
C ASN A 80 9.76 11.54 25.75
N GLY A 81 10.28 11.21 24.56
CA GLY A 81 11.13 12.09 23.74
C GLY A 81 12.58 12.22 24.23
N ASN A 82 12.93 11.58 25.34
CA ASN A 82 14.30 11.48 25.80
C ASN A 82 15.00 10.29 25.16
N MET A 83 16.33 10.32 25.24
CA MET A 83 17.18 9.22 24.82
C MET A 83 16.96 7.92 25.60
N TYR A 84 16.42 7.97 26.81
CA TYR A 84 16.19 6.78 27.65
C TYR A 84 14.79 6.80 28.30
N PRO A 85 14.07 5.66 28.31
CA PRO A 85 14.27 4.51 27.42
C PRO A 85 13.86 4.84 25.98
N ALA A 86 14.50 4.19 25.02
CA ALA A 86 14.29 4.34 23.59
C ALA A 86 14.89 3.15 22.83
N ASP A 87 14.16 2.77 21.79
CA ASP A 87 14.47 1.81 20.73
C ASP A 87 15.15 2.61 19.59
N ILE A 88 16.36 2.26 19.19
CA ILE A 88 17.26 3.11 18.40
C ILE A 88 17.93 2.31 17.29
N VAL A 89 17.82 2.80 16.06
CA VAL A 89 18.64 2.34 14.95
C VAL A 89 19.76 3.33 14.62
N THR A 90 20.95 2.79 14.35
CA THR A 90 22.10 3.57 13.87
C THR A 90 22.65 2.98 12.58
N GLY A 91 23.02 3.82 11.62
CA GLY A 91 23.56 3.38 10.32
C GLY A 91 24.54 4.37 9.71
N TRP A 92 25.41 3.88 8.85
CA TRP A 92 26.43 4.67 8.15
C TRP A 92 26.83 3.96 6.86
N VAL A 93 27.54 4.67 5.98
CA VAL A 93 28.03 4.11 4.72
C VAL A 93 29.52 4.34 4.66
N ARG A 94 30.29 3.27 4.42
CA ARG A 94 31.75 3.32 4.36
C ARG A 94 32.24 2.58 3.13
N HIS A 95 33.04 3.27 2.31
CA HIS A 95 33.55 2.73 1.03
C HIS A 95 32.45 2.17 0.11
N GLY A 96 31.25 2.76 0.16
CA GLY A 96 30.09 2.31 -0.61
C GLY A 96 29.29 1.16 0.02
N GLN A 97 29.75 0.58 1.13
CA GLN A 97 29.02 -0.43 1.88
C GLN A 97 28.20 0.22 3.01
N ALA A 98 26.92 -0.12 3.09
CA ALA A 98 26.03 0.34 4.16
C ALA A 98 26.07 -0.60 5.36
N TYR A 99 25.99 -0.01 6.56
CA TYR A 99 25.94 -0.70 7.85
C TYR A 99 24.75 -0.19 8.64
N LEU A 100 24.13 -1.09 9.41
CA LEU A 100 23.04 -0.78 10.33
C LEU A 100 23.25 -1.57 11.62
N GLN A 101 22.88 -0.98 12.75
CA GLN A 101 22.88 -1.61 14.05
C GLN A 101 21.59 -1.23 14.77
N ASP A 102 20.87 -2.25 15.19
CA ASP A 102 19.80 -2.13 16.15
C ASP A 102 20.38 -1.97 17.57
N ARG A 103 19.84 -1.02 18.31
CA ARG A 103 20.33 -0.60 19.62
C ARG A 103 19.17 -0.20 20.52
N HIS A 104 19.35 -0.38 21.81
CA HIS A 104 18.44 0.15 22.81
C HIS A 104 19.21 0.97 23.84
N SER A 105 18.51 1.87 24.51
CA SER A 105 19.12 2.72 25.54
C SER A 105 18.85 2.15 26.93
N THR A 106 19.89 2.07 27.75
CA THR A 106 19.82 1.73 29.18
C THR A 106 20.12 2.92 30.10
N GLY A 107 20.41 4.09 29.52
CA GLY A 107 20.66 5.35 30.20
C GLY A 107 21.02 6.48 29.25
N HIS A 108 21.51 7.60 29.78
CA HIS A 108 21.93 8.78 29.00
C HIS A 108 23.39 8.72 28.52
N PHE A 109 23.80 7.56 28.00
CA PHE A 109 25.13 7.29 27.44
C PHE A 109 24.98 6.48 26.14
N GLU A 110 26.07 6.07 25.50
CA GLU A 110 26.04 5.33 24.23
C GLU A 110 25.04 4.14 24.29
N PRO A 111 24.07 4.05 23.36
CA PRO A 111 23.11 2.94 23.32
C PRO A 111 23.81 1.59 23.11
N THR A 112 23.36 0.57 23.83
CA THR A 112 23.88 -0.79 23.69
C THR A 112 23.31 -1.44 22.43
N VAL A 113 24.13 -2.25 21.74
CA VAL A 113 23.64 -3.07 20.63
C VAL A 113 22.60 -4.03 21.17
N ASP A 114 21.46 -4.09 20.50
CA ASP A 114 20.36 -4.93 20.91
C ASP A 114 20.67 -6.41 20.64
N SER A 115 20.23 -7.27 21.55
CA SER A 115 20.35 -8.72 21.40
C SER A 115 19.41 -9.29 20.35
N SER A 116 18.25 -8.66 20.15
CA SER A 116 17.40 -8.85 18.98
C SER A 116 17.82 -7.84 17.90
N GLN A 117 17.64 -8.16 16.63
CA GLN A 117 17.89 -7.22 15.53
C GLN A 117 16.59 -7.06 14.75
N ASP A 118 15.74 -6.16 15.23
CA ASP A 118 14.39 -5.91 14.74
C ASP A 118 14.34 -4.87 13.62
N TRP A 119 15.39 -4.05 13.50
CA TRP A 119 15.59 -3.14 12.38
C TRP A 119 16.42 -3.77 11.26
N ILE A 120 15.83 -3.88 10.07
CA ILE A 120 16.44 -4.55 8.92
C ILE A 120 16.85 -3.52 7.86
N LEU A 121 18.15 -3.49 7.51
CA LEU A 121 18.71 -2.62 6.48
C LEU A 121 18.25 -3.03 5.07
N LEU A 122 17.50 -2.15 4.42
CA LEU A 122 17.07 -2.33 3.04
C LEU A 122 18.01 -1.68 2.03
N HIS A 123 18.50 -0.48 2.32
CA HIS A 123 19.39 0.29 1.44
C HIS A 123 20.22 1.27 2.26
N GLY A 124 21.44 1.54 1.82
CA GLY A 124 22.20 2.69 2.33
C GLY A 124 23.17 3.20 1.28
N GLU A 125 23.25 4.52 1.14
CA GLU A 125 24.13 5.18 0.18
C GLU A 125 24.58 6.55 0.68
N GLU A 126 25.60 7.10 0.02
CA GLU A 126 25.99 8.49 0.15
C GLU A 126 25.74 9.21 -1.17
N ASN A 127 24.81 10.18 -1.18
CA ASN A 127 24.48 10.95 -2.39
C ASN A 127 24.82 12.44 -2.22
N GLU A 128 24.37 13.30 -3.14
CA GLU A 128 24.66 14.75 -3.08
C GLU A 128 24.12 15.43 -1.82
N PHE A 129 23.03 14.93 -1.22
CA PHE A 129 22.46 15.48 0.00
C PHE A 129 23.25 15.05 1.26
N GLY A 130 23.67 13.79 1.31
CA GLY A 130 24.41 13.20 2.43
C GLY A 130 24.19 11.68 2.52
N THR A 131 24.22 11.13 3.73
CA THR A 131 23.93 9.72 4.00
C THR A 131 22.43 9.44 3.93
N VAL A 132 22.07 8.37 3.22
CA VAL A 132 20.72 7.82 3.14
C VAL A 132 20.71 6.44 3.75
N ILE A 133 19.78 6.18 4.68
CA ILE A 133 19.56 4.86 5.28
C ILE A 133 18.09 4.50 5.15
N LYS A 134 17.80 3.34 4.58
CA LYS A 134 16.46 2.77 4.45
C LYS A 134 16.37 1.48 5.22
N THR A 135 15.36 1.38 6.09
CA THR A 135 15.20 0.25 7.02
C THR A 135 13.73 -0.14 7.14
N VAL A 136 13.47 -1.38 7.52
CA VAL A 136 12.13 -1.87 7.86
C VAL A 136 12.13 -2.46 9.26
N ARG A 137 11.02 -2.28 9.99
CA ARG A 137 10.79 -2.82 11.34
C ARG A 137 9.35 -3.27 11.48
N LYS A 138 9.07 -4.27 12.31
CA LYS A 138 7.70 -4.63 12.68
C LYS A 138 7.02 -3.49 13.46
N LEU A 139 5.69 -3.47 13.43
CA LEU A 139 4.92 -2.60 14.32
C LEU A 139 4.96 -3.10 15.77
N ASP A 140 5.01 -4.41 15.96
CA ASP A 140 5.14 -5.09 17.26
C ASP A 140 6.24 -6.16 17.11
N THR A 141 7.39 -5.95 17.74
CA THR A 141 8.59 -6.80 17.59
C THR A 141 8.60 -7.99 18.54
N CYS A 142 7.79 -7.91 19.60
CA CYS A 142 7.77 -8.88 20.70
C CYS A 142 9.06 -8.91 21.53
N ASP A 143 9.90 -7.90 21.37
CA ASP A 143 11.00 -7.59 22.27
C ASP A 143 10.52 -6.57 23.31
N ASP A 144 10.79 -6.83 24.59
CA ASP A 144 10.38 -5.98 25.72
C ASP A 144 11.23 -4.71 25.84
N GLU A 145 12.42 -4.67 25.22
CA GLU A 145 13.28 -3.48 25.15
C GLU A 145 12.81 -2.48 24.07
N ASP A 146 11.85 -2.90 23.24
CA ASP A 146 11.43 -2.23 22.03
C ASP A 146 10.13 -1.44 22.17
N VAL A 147 10.01 -0.36 21.39
CA VAL A 147 8.77 0.44 21.38
C VAL A 147 7.78 -0.14 20.38
N LYS A 148 6.64 -0.64 20.87
CA LYS A 148 5.50 -1.00 20.04
C LYS A 148 4.92 0.23 19.33
N ILE A 149 4.82 0.15 18.00
CA ILE A 149 4.23 1.20 17.15
C ILE A 149 2.71 0.98 17.08
N THR A 150 1.97 1.95 17.58
CA THR A 150 0.50 1.98 17.56
C THR A 150 0.02 3.25 16.87
N ASN A 151 -1.30 3.54 16.93
CA ASN A 151 -1.86 4.82 16.50
C ASN A 151 -1.61 5.97 17.48
N ASP A 152 -0.93 5.71 18.60
CA ASP A 152 -0.59 6.71 19.62
C ASP A 152 0.53 7.63 19.13
N THR A 153 0.63 8.82 19.73
CA THR A 153 1.75 9.73 19.42
C THR A 153 3.07 9.13 19.92
N VAL A 154 4.09 9.10 19.07
CA VAL A 154 5.45 8.68 19.42
C VAL A 154 6.42 9.84 19.19
N ARG A 155 7.54 9.88 19.93
CA ARG A 155 8.60 10.85 19.70
C ARG A 155 9.71 10.15 18.97
N VAL A 156 9.94 10.56 17.72
CA VAL A 156 11.11 10.15 16.98
C VAL A 156 12.29 10.96 17.48
N ILE A 157 13.21 10.30 18.17
CA ILE A 157 14.49 10.89 18.54
C ILE A 157 15.47 10.72 17.39
N PHE A 158 16.37 11.69 17.20
CA PHE A 158 17.37 11.62 16.14
C PHE A 158 18.71 12.13 16.63
N SER A 159 19.78 11.63 16.01
CA SER A 159 21.14 12.10 16.16
C SER A 159 21.96 11.86 14.89
N TYR A 160 23.02 12.62 14.69
CA TYR A 160 24.00 12.33 13.63
C TYR A 160 25.37 12.91 13.97
N SER A 161 26.41 12.40 13.31
CA SER A 161 27.78 12.86 13.45
C SER A 161 28.41 12.96 12.07
N GLU A 162 29.32 13.92 11.88
CA GLU A 162 30.15 14.04 10.67
C GLU A 162 31.21 12.95 10.56
N ASN A 163 31.47 12.23 11.66
CA ASN A 163 32.44 11.15 11.72
C ASN A 163 31.74 9.79 11.76
N GLU A 164 32.28 8.83 10.99
CA GLU A 164 31.91 7.41 11.05
C GLU A 164 32.28 6.78 12.42
N PRO A 165 31.62 5.67 12.84
CA PRO A 165 31.96 4.96 14.07
C PRO A 165 33.34 4.28 14.04
N ASN A 166 33.96 4.05 15.20
CA ASN A 166 35.28 3.41 15.28
C ASN A 166 35.18 1.87 15.12
N HIS A 167 35.83 1.34 14.07
CA HIS A 167 35.72 -0.06 13.62
C HIS A 167 36.22 -1.10 14.64
N GLU A 168 37.21 -0.78 15.48
CA GLU A 168 37.75 -1.77 16.43
C GLU A 168 36.87 -2.00 17.66
N ARG A 169 35.87 -1.14 17.90
CA ARG A 169 35.00 -1.21 19.09
C ARG A 169 33.50 -1.10 18.79
N GLY A 170 33.11 -0.81 17.55
CA GLY A 170 31.70 -0.53 17.21
C GLY A 170 31.12 0.66 17.99
N SER A 171 31.97 1.55 18.51
CA SER A 171 31.56 2.63 19.40
C SER A 171 31.18 3.88 18.60
N LEU A 172 30.02 4.45 18.91
CA LEU A 172 29.48 5.65 18.30
C LEU A 172 30.22 6.90 18.79
N VAL A 173 30.58 7.78 17.87
CA VAL A 173 31.15 9.09 18.21
C VAL A 173 30.05 9.97 18.81
N TYR A 174 30.37 10.78 19.83
CA TYR A 174 29.38 11.68 20.41
C TYR A 174 28.87 12.71 19.36
N HIS A 175 27.56 12.70 19.09
CA HIS A 175 26.87 13.57 18.12
C HIS A 175 26.88 15.07 18.46
N GLY A 176 27.39 15.49 19.64
CA GLY A 176 27.36 16.89 20.05
C GLY A 176 25.93 17.46 20.07
N THR A 177 25.74 18.62 19.42
CA THR A 177 24.44 19.31 19.32
C THR A 177 23.54 18.77 18.19
N HIS A 178 24.01 17.84 17.36
CA HIS A 178 23.23 17.26 16.26
C HIS A 178 22.28 16.18 16.78
N ARG A 179 21.30 16.59 17.59
CA ARG A 179 20.31 15.71 18.20
C ARG A 179 19.00 16.43 18.46
N GLY A 180 17.92 15.68 18.59
CA GLY A 180 16.62 16.22 18.98
C GLY A 180 15.53 15.16 19.04
N ALA A 181 14.30 15.61 19.24
CA ALA A 181 13.12 14.77 19.23
C ALA A 181 11.97 15.50 18.51
N LYS A 182 11.13 14.74 17.82
CA LYS A 182 9.92 15.26 17.19
C LYS A 182 8.75 14.30 17.41
N SER A 183 7.63 14.82 17.94
CA SER A 183 6.38 14.07 18.06
C SER A 183 5.77 13.84 16.68
N LEU A 184 5.37 12.60 16.38
CA LEU A 184 4.78 12.17 15.11
C LEU A 184 3.69 11.13 15.34
N MET A 185 2.81 10.96 14.36
CA MET A 185 1.75 9.93 14.33
C MET A 185 2.00 8.96 13.19
N LEU A 186 2.85 7.94 13.43
CA LEU A 186 3.39 7.09 12.37
C LEU A 186 2.34 6.32 11.55
N LEU A 187 1.20 5.94 12.17
CA LEU A 187 0.17 5.11 11.55
C LEU A 187 -1.10 5.87 11.13
N SER A 188 -1.33 7.08 11.66
CA SER A 188 -2.64 7.75 11.63
C SER A 188 -2.64 9.14 11.00
N GLU A 189 -1.51 9.60 10.45
CA GLU A 189 -1.41 10.92 9.80
C GLU A 189 -2.35 11.09 8.58
N PRO A 190 -2.99 12.27 8.41
CA PRO A 190 -3.82 12.60 7.26
C PRO A 190 -3.03 12.51 5.94
N ARG A 191 -3.67 12.03 4.88
CA ARG A 191 -3.03 11.93 3.56
C ARG A 191 -3.05 13.28 2.85
N LYS A 192 -1.93 13.66 2.24
CA LYS A 192 -1.89 14.81 1.33
C LYS A 192 -2.59 14.45 0.02
N VAL A 193 -3.48 15.33 -0.44
CA VAL A 193 -4.27 15.13 -1.66
C VAL A 193 -3.85 16.18 -2.70
N PRO A 194 -3.61 15.79 -3.96
CA PRO A 194 -3.33 16.75 -5.03
C PRO A 194 -4.43 17.81 -5.14
N LEU A 195 -4.03 19.08 -5.22
CA LEU A 195 -4.97 20.19 -5.37
C LEU A 195 -5.37 20.36 -6.85
N PRO A 196 -6.63 20.71 -7.16
CA PRO A 196 -7.04 21.05 -8.51
C PRO A 196 -6.39 22.36 -8.98
N SER A 197 -6.42 22.63 -10.29
CA SER A 197 -5.76 23.81 -10.88
C SER A 197 -6.53 25.12 -10.67
N ASP A 198 -7.79 25.06 -10.23
CA ASP A 198 -8.69 26.21 -10.09
C ASP A 198 -8.76 26.76 -8.65
N VAL A 199 -7.77 26.43 -7.82
CA VAL A 199 -7.74 26.83 -6.41
C VAL A 199 -7.47 28.32 -6.20
N ILE A 200 -8.05 28.86 -5.13
CA ILE A 200 -7.87 30.23 -4.66
C ILE A 200 -7.43 30.18 -3.20
N THR A 201 -6.38 30.92 -2.86
CA THR A 201 -5.87 30.99 -1.49
C THR A 201 -6.27 32.31 -0.80
N ARG A 202 -6.58 32.23 0.50
CA ARG A 202 -6.92 33.38 1.36
C ARG A 202 -6.24 33.24 2.71
N ASP A 203 -5.51 34.27 3.12
CA ASP A 203 -4.87 34.33 4.44
C ASP A 203 -5.74 35.18 5.38
N LEU A 204 -6.08 34.62 6.52
CA LEU A 204 -6.79 35.27 7.61
C LEU A 204 -5.79 35.48 8.75
N LEU A 205 -5.30 36.71 8.93
CA LEU A 205 -4.21 37.04 9.87
C LEU A 205 -4.64 38.06 10.93
N ASN A 206 -4.10 37.91 12.15
CA ASN A 206 -4.45 38.74 13.30
C ASN A 206 -4.13 40.23 13.12
N GLY A 207 -3.29 40.65 12.18
CA GLY A 207 -3.07 42.06 11.81
C GLY A 207 -2.27 42.86 12.84
N ARG A 208 -1.09 42.37 13.23
CA ARG A 208 -0.20 43.00 14.23
C ARG A 208 -0.86 43.24 15.60
N PHE A 209 -1.54 42.24 16.11
CA PHE A 209 -2.13 42.22 17.44
C PHE A 209 -1.05 42.32 18.53
N LEU A 210 -1.12 43.35 19.38
CA LEU A 210 -0.25 43.48 20.54
C LEU A 210 -0.79 42.60 21.68
N LEU A 211 -0.03 41.57 22.05
CA LEU A 211 -0.43 40.62 23.08
C LEU A 211 -0.42 41.30 24.47
N PRO A 212 -1.52 41.23 25.25
CA PRO A 212 -1.54 41.73 26.62
C PRO A 212 -0.63 40.94 27.57
N ASP A 213 -0.24 41.54 28.70
CA ASP A 213 0.50 40.93 29.83
C ASP A 213 -0.35 39.95 30.67
N LYS A 214 -1.20 39.18 30.00
CA LYS A 214 -2.02 38.13 30.60
C LYS A 214 -1.42 36.77 30.29
N ASP A 215 -1.58 35.85 31.24
CA ASP A 215 -1.16 34.46 31.10
C ASP A 215 -1.83 33.77 29.90
N THR A 216 -3.11 34.07 29.68
CA THR A 216 -3.93 33.50 28.61
C THR A 216 -4.72 34.63 27.93
N THR A 217 -4.69 34.66 26.60
CA THR A 217 -5.47 35.62 25.80
C THR A 217 -6.18 34.91 24.65
N TYR A 218 -7.48 35.16 24.51
CA TYR A 218 -8.29 34.70 23.38
C TYR A 218 -8.71 35.90 22.53
N ASN A 219 -8.04 36.08 21.39
CA ASN A 219 -8.31 37.17 20.47
C ASN A 219 -9.23 36.71 19.35
N CYS A 220 -10.32 37.42 19.12
CA CYS A 220 -11.25 37.17 18.03
C CYS A 220 -11.18 38.29 17.00
N LYS A 221 -11.11 37.93 15.72
CA LYS A 221 -11.12 38.87 14.61
C LYS A 221 -12.13 38.46 13.54
N VAL A 222 -12.91 39.43 13.06
CA VAL A 222 -13.93 39.20 12.04
C VAL A 222 -13.33 39.36 10.63
N PHE A 223 -13.55 38.37 9.78
CA PHE A 223 -13.14 38.35 8.38
C PHE A 223 -14.33 38.24 7.45
N ASP A 224 -14.11 38.70 6.22
CA ASP A 224 -15.10 38.73 5.17
C ASP A 224 -14.67 37.84 3.98
N LEU A 225 -15.53 36.93 3.55
CA LEU A 225 -15.35 36.12 2.34
C LEU A 225 -16.21 36.56 1.13
N LEU A 226 -16.83 37.74 1.17
CA LEU A 226 -17.89 38.20 0.26
C LEU A 226 -17.52 38.36 -1.22
N ASN A 227 -16.28 38.05 -1.60
CA ASN A 227 -15.82 38.05 -2.99
C ASN A 227 -15.84 36.66 -3.65
N LEU A 228 -16.44 35.64 -3.04
CA LEU A 228 -16.54 34.32 -3.66
C LEU A 228 -17.59 34.26 -4.79
N GLY A 229 -18.66 35.06 -4.72
CA GLY A 229 -19.69 35.18 -5.77
C GLY A 229 -20.56 33.94 -6.02
N LYS A 230 -20.14 32.77 -5.54
CA LYS A 230 -20.84 31.48 -5.54
C LYS A 230 -20.26 30.56 -4.48
N LYS A 231 -20.93 29.43 -4.22
CA LYS A 231 -20.44 28.37 -3.33
C LYS A 231 -19.06 27.87 -3.76
N HIS A 232 -18.16 27.76 -2.80
CA HIS A 232 -16.85 27.14 -2.91
C HIS A 232 -16.69 26.05 -1.85
N HIS A 233 -15.77 25.12 -2.09
CA HIS A 233 -15.32 24.16 -1.10
C HIS A 233 -13.94 24.55 -0.58
N LEU A 234 -13.79 24.66 0.74
CA LEU A 234 -12.50 24.60 1.41
C LEU A 234 -12.00 23.16 1.34
N ILE A 235 -10.84 23.00 0.71
CA ILE A 235 -10.25 21.68 0.42
C ILE A 235 -8.87 21.50 1.05
N LYS A 236 -8.25 22.58 1.53
CA LYS A 236 -7.04 22.56 2.36
C LYS A 236 -7.03 23.77 3.28
N PHE A 237 -6.58 23.60 4.52
CA PHE A 237 -6.17 24.71 5.39
C PHE A 237 -4.80 24.44 6.01
N GLU A 238 -4.06 25.48 6.34
CA GLU A 238 -2.75 25.39 6.97
C GLU A 238 -2.50 26.60 7.90
N PRO A 239 -1.75 26.43 9.00
CA PRO A 239 -1.42 27.52 9.89
C PRO A 239 -0.39 28.46 9.26
N VAL A 240 -0.53 29.76 9.50
CA VAL A 240 0.46 30.78 9.16
C VAL A 240 0.97 31.37 10.47
N ILE A 241 2.05 30.81 11.01
CA ILE A 241 2.60 31.21 12.32
C ILE A 241 3.93 31.94 12.14
N GLN A 242 4.10 33.08 12.79
CA GLN A 242 5.39 33.77 12.82
C GLN A 242 6.42 32.95 13.59
N LYS A 243 7.66 32.88 13.06
CA LYS A 243 8.73 32.04 13.62
C LYS A 243 9.03 32.36 15.08
N GLU A 244 8.97 33.63 15.46
CA GLU A 244 9.16 34.15 16.80
C GLU A 244 8.01 33.82 17.78
N ASN A 245 6.82 33.49 17.27
CA ASN A 245 5.60 33.29 18.07
C ASN A 245 5.15 31.81 18.12
N VAL A 246 5.92 30.87 17.55
CA VAL A 246 5.63 29.42 17.56
C VAL A 246 5.38 28.87 18.96
N GLY A 247 6.07 29.41 19.97
CA GLY A 247 5.88 28.99 21.38
C GLY A 247 4.75 29.71 22.13
N ILE A 248 4.01 30.61 21.48
CA ILE A 248 2.97 31.45 22.12
C ILE A 248 1.60 31.15 21.51
N VAL A 249 1.49 30.99 20.19
CA VAL A 249 0.22 30.65 19.53
C VAL A 249 -0.09 29.18 19.80
N HIS A 250 -1.12 28.92 20.61
CA HIS A 250 -1.44 27.57 21.08
C HIS A 250 -2.50 26.88 20.21
N HIS A 251 -3.57 27.57 19.84
CA HIS A 251 -4.55 27.08 18.87
C HIS A 251 -5.29 28.20 18.16
N ILE A 252 -5.85 27.89 16.99
CA ILE A 252 -6.66 28.80 16.19
C ILE A 252 -7.93 28.07 15.77
N LEU A 253 -9.09 28.66 16.09
CA LEU A 253 -10.40 28.18 15.64
C LEU A 253 -10.97 29.19 14.65
N LEU A 254 -11.64 28.69 13.61
CA LEU A 254 -12.40 29.51 12.69
C LEU A 254 -13.87 29.19 12.84
N HIS A 255 -14.65 30.21 13.16
CA HIS A 255 -16.08 30.09 13.36
C HIS A 255 -16.84 30.64 12.16
N LYS A 256 -17.90 29.95 11.75
CA LYS A 256 -18.89 30.45 10.79
C LYS A 256 -20.06 31.05 11.55
N CYS A 257 -20.41 32.28 11.19
CA CYS A 257 -21.44 33.02 11.91
C CYS A 257 -22.70 33.24 11.06
N SER A 258 -23.85 33.33 11.72
CA SER A 258 -25.11 33.80 11.14
C SER A 258 -25.47 35.15 11.77
N ASP A 259 -26.10 36.04 11.01
CA ASP A 259 -26.66 37.30 11.51
C ASP A 259 -25.68 38.29 12.19
N ILE A 260 -24.40 38.29 11.77
CA ILE A 260 -23.44 39.33 12.17
C ILE A 260 -23.50 40.51 11.19
N ASP A 261 -23.62 41.72 11.72
CA ASP A 261 -23.55 42.95 10.94
C ASP A 261 -22.16 43.16 10.32
N ARG A 262 -22.11 43.44 9.03
CA ARG A 262 -20.86 43.67 8.27
C ARG A 262 -20.03 44.84 8.79
N LYS A 263 -20.58 45.75 9.60
CA LYS A 263 -19.77 46.80 10.25
C LYS A 263 -18.67 46.25 11.17
N TYR A 264 -18.74 44.97 11.56
CA TYR A 264 -17.73 44.34 12.39
C TYR A 264 -16.55 43.76 11.62
N ILE A 265 -16.54 43.80 10.27
CA ILE A 265 -15.40 43.33 9.48
C ILE A 265 -14.11 44.03 9.94
N GLY A 266 -13.07 43.23 10.23
CA GLY A 266 -11.79 43.71 10.73
C GLY A 266 -11.77 44.08 12.21
N VAL A 267 -12.90 44.01 12.92
CA VAL A 267 -12.94 44.27 14.38
C VAL A 267 -12.24 43.14 15.12
N GLU A 268 -11.32 43.53 15.98
CA GLU A 268 -10.65 42.69 16.96
C GLU A 268 -11.28 42.87 18.35
N PHE A 269 -11.49 41.76 19.06
CA PHE A 269 -12.14 41.78 20.37
C PHE A 269 -11.75 40.55 21.21
N ASP A 270 -11.94 40.65 22.52
CA ASP A 270 -11.82 39.50 23.43
C ASP A 270 -13.00 38.55 23.22
N CYS A 271 -12.72 37.31 22.80
CA CYS A 271 -13.72 36.32 22.41
C CYS A 271 -14.78 36.06 23.49
N TYR A 272 -14.37 36.04 24.76
CA TYR A 272 -15.24 35.64 25.87
C TYR A 272 -15.78 36.84 26.67
N ASN A 273 -15.11 37.98 26.62
CA ASN A 273 -15.49 39.20 27.37
C ASN A 273 -16.24 40.26 26.55
N SER A 274 -16.48 40.05 25.25
CA SER A 274 -17.22 41.02 24.41
C SER A 274 -18.63 41.33 24.94
N HIS A 275 -19.02 42.60 25.02
CA HIS A 275 -20.41 42.97 25.39
C HIS A 275 -21.40 42.90 24.22
N ASN A 276 -20.93 42.50 23.03
CA ASN A 276 -21.74 42.46 21.82
C ASN A 276 -22.41 41.10 21.64
N HIS A 277 -23.75 41.09 21.67
CA HIS A 277 -24.53 39.86 21.55
C HIS A 277 -24.38 39.17 20.19
N GLN A 278 -24.17 39.91 19.09
CA GLN A 278 -23.98 39.31 17.76
C GLN A 278 -22.63 38.58 17.66
N LEU A 279 -21.56 39.20 18.17
CA LEU A 279 -20.22 38.58 18.16
C LEU A 279 -20.14 37.38 19.10
N LYS A 280 -20.84 37.42 20.24
CA LYS A 280 -20.93 36.30 21.19
C LYS A 280 -21.76 35.10 20.69
N ALA A 281 -22.69 35.33 19.76
CA ALA A 281 -23.56 34.27 19.25
C ALA A 281 -22.86 33.32 18.26
N CYS A 282 -21.66 33.68 17.78
CA CYS A 282 -20.92 32.85 16.84
C CYS A 282 -20.17 31.72 17.55
N SER A 283 -20.58 30.47 17.30
CA SER A 283 -20.00 29.30 17.98
C SER A 283 -19.82 28.07 17.08
N ASN A 284 -20.07 28.19 15.77
CA ASN A 284 -19.94 27.07 14.84
C ASN A 284 -18.50 26.96 14.33
N VAL A 285 -17.70 26.09 14.95
CA VAL A 285 -16.32 25.81 14.54
C VAL A 285 -16.31 25.06 13.22
N ILE A 286 -15.66 25.63 12.20
CA ILE A 286 -15.51 25.03 10.87
C ILE A 286 -14.07 24.66 10.53
N VAL A 287 -13.10 25.24 11.23
CA VAL A 287 -11.67 24.86 11.17
C VAL A 287 -11.13 24.91 12.59
N SER A 288 -10.33 23.91 12.95
CA SER A 288 -9.61 23.86 14.22
C SER A 288 -8.15 23.52 13.94
N TRP A 289 -7.22 24.29 14.48
CA TRP A 289 -5.80 24.02 14.44
C TRP A 289 -5.22 24.17 15.83
N ALA A 290 -4.25 23.34 16.21
CA ALA A 290 -3.56 23.42 17.49
C ALA A 290 -2.04 23.20 17.30
N VAL A 291 -1.27 23.55 18.33
CA VAL A 291 0.20 23.49 18.35
C VAL A 291 0.73 22.13 17.87
N GLY A 292 1.76 22.18 17.03
CA GLY A 292 2.37 21.00 16.41
C GLY A 292 1.62 20.42 15.21
N GLY A 293 0.35 20.79 14.99
CA GLY A 293 -0.39 20.42 13.79
C GLY A 293 0.11 21.15 12.54
N GLY A 294 0.10 20.47 11.40
CA GLY A 294 0.46 21.00 10.10
C GLY A 294 -0.74 21.39 9.24
N GLU A 295 -0.60 21.11 7.95
CA GLU A 295 -1.59 21.33 6.91
C GLU A 295 -2.59 20.17 6.84
N PHE A 296 -3.87 20.48 6.66
CA PHE A 296 -4.92 19.49 6.50
C PHE A 296 -5.51 19.53 5.10
N TYR A 297 -5.70 18.35 4.48
CA TYR A 297 -6.31 18.19 3.17
C TYR A 297 -7.63 17.43 3.29
N TYR A 298 -8.70 17.98 2.72
CA TYR A 298 -9.96 17.25 2.59
C TYR A 298 -9.86 16.18 1.48
N PRO A 299 -10.56 15.04 1.61
CA PRO A 299 -10.56 13.97 0.61
C PRO A 299 -11.26 14.40 -0.69
N PRO A 300 -10.93 13.82 -1.86
CA PRO A 300 -11.52 14.19 -3.16
C PRO A 300 -13.06 14.21 -3.20
N ASP A 301 -13.71 13.42 -2.35
CA ASP A 301 -15.18 13.29 -2.31
C ASP A 301 -15.88 14.41 -1.53
N ALA A 302 -15.17 15.16 -0.69
CA ALA A 302 -15.78 16.12 0.23
C ALA A 302 -14.99 17.42 0.38
N GLY A 303 -15.70 18.53 0.60
CA GLY A 303 -15.11 19.83 0.92
C GLY A 303 -16.03 20.64 1.83
N LEU A 304 -15.46 21.51 2.67
CA LEU A 304 -16.26 22.32 3.59
C LEU A 304 -16.90 23.50 2.84
N PRO A 305 -18.24 23.66 2.87
CA PRO A 305 -18.95 24.65 2.05
C PRO A 305 -18.88 26.09 2.61
N LEU A 306 -18.51 27.03 1.75
CA LEU A 306 -18.48 28.48 2.01
C LEU A 306 -19.11 29.25 0.84
N GLY A 307 -19.73 30.41 1.08
CA GLY A 307 -20.34 31.24 0.03
C GLY A 307 -21.72 30.77 -0.46
N GLU A 308 -22.54 30.15 0.40
CA GLU A 308 -23.90 29.72 0.04
C GLU A 308 -24.90 30.89 0.07
N SER A 309 -25.94 30.85 -0.76
CA SER A 309 -26.98 31.88 -0.76
C SER A 309 -27.73 31.90 0.59
N GLY A 310 -27.56 32.97 1.37
CA GLY A 310 -28.13 33.10 2.72
C GLY A 310 -27.12 32.92 3.86
N ASP A 311 -25.87 32.57 3.57
CA ASP A 311 -24.78 32.71 4.54
C ASP A 311 -24.45 34.20 4.75
N SER A 312 -24.03 34.56 5.97
CA SER A 312 -23.53 35.92 6.23
C SER A 312 -22.13 36.17 5.66
N ASP A 313 -21.45 35.11 5.17
CA ASP A 313 -20.05 35.08 4.67
C ASP A 313 -19.00 35.69 5.63
N LEU A 314 -19.38 35.97 6.88
CA LEU A 314 -18.49 36.44 7.92
C LEU A 314 -17.96 35.27 8.73
N LEU A 315 -16.65 35.29 8.91
CA LEU A 315 -15.92 34.33 9.72
C LEU A 315 -15.32 35.03 10.94
N VAL A 316 -15.30 34.37 12.08
CA VAL A 316 -14.59 34.84 13.28
C VAL A 316 -13.43 33.91 13.54
N MET A 317 -12.21 34.42 13.46
CA MET A 317 -11.01 33.67 13.83
C MET A 317 -10.71 33.93 15.30
N GLU A 318 -10.73 32.88 16.11
CA GLU A 318 -10.34 32.86 17.52
C GLU A 318 -8.91 32.33 17.63
N THR A 319 -7.97 33.16 18.09
CA THR A 319 -6.58 32.77 18.37
C THR A 319 -6.35 32.73 19.86
N HIS A 320 -5.94 31.57 20.37
CA HIS A 320 -5.51 31.39 21.75
C HIS A 320 -3.99 31.54 21.87
N TYR A 321 -3.57 32.51 22.66
CA TYR A 321 -2.19 32.73 23.05
C TYR A 321 -1.93 32.25 24.48
N ASN A 322 -0.95 31.36 24.63
CA ASN A 322 -0.39 30.93 25.91
C ASN A 322 0.87 31.78 26.21
N ASN A 323 0.78 32.67 27.19
CA ASN A 323 1.83 33.63 27.54
C ASN A 323 2.23 33.48 29.01
N PRO A 324 2.85 32.35 29.40
CA PRO A 324 3.13 32.02 30.81
C PRO A 324 4.09 33.02 31.48
N ASN A 325 4.92 33.69 30.67
CA ASN A 325 5.85 34.72 31.13
C ASN A 325 5.25 36.13 31.16
N ARG A 326 3.97 36.29 30.80
CA ARG A 326 3.24 37.57 30.77
C ARG A 326 3.98 38.68 30.03
N ARG A 327 4.57 38.34 28.89
CA ARG A 327 5.23 39.29 27.99
C ARG A 327 4.22 40.27 27.41
N ASN A 328 4.58 41.54 27.31
CA ASN A 328 3.78 42.59 26.67
C ASN A 328 4.49 43.24 25.47
N ASP A 329 5.60 42.64 25.04
CA ASP A 329 6.42 43.07 23.92
C ASP A 329 6.17 42.22 22.65
N THR A 330 5.30 41.22 22.74
CA THR A 330 4.96 40.33 21.62
C THR A 330 3.88 40.96 20.74
N VAL A 331 4.18 41.09 19.44
CA VAL A 331 3.21 41.46 18.41
C VAL A 331 3.02 40.24 17.50
N ASP A 332 1.76 39.89 17.23
CA ASP A 332 1.40 38.74 16.42
C ASP A 332 0.57 39.11 15.18
N ASP A 333 0.91 38.50 14.07
CA ASP A 333 0.21 38.54 12.78
C ASP A 333 0.00 37.11 12.24
N SER A 334 -0.07 36.13 13.15
CA SER A 334 -0.32 34.74 12.82
C SER A 334 -1.80 34.51 12.50
N GLY A 335 -2.11 33.36 11.90
CA GLY A 335 -3.48 33.04 11.50
C GLY A 335 -3.59 31.75 10.68
N LEU A 336 -4.56 31.72 9.76
CA LEU A 336 -4.87 30.57 8.91
C LEU A 336 -4.81 30.92 7.43
N ARG A 337 -4.30 30.01 6.62
CA ARG A 337 -4.39 30.04 5.17
C ARG A 337 -5.42 29.02 4.70
N LEU A 338 -6.40 29.49 3.94
CA LEU A 338 -7.49 28.70 3.38
C LEU A 338 -7.28 28.51 1.88
N THR A 339 -7.45 27.29 1.39
CA THR A 339 -7.41 26.96 -0.05
C THR A 339 -8.77 26.45 -0.51
N LEU A 340 -9.40 27.24 -1.38
CA LEU A 340 -10.78 27.10 -1.83
C LEU A 340 -10.81 26.68 -3.30
N THR A 341 -11.84 25.94 -3.72
CA THR A 341 -12.12 25.67 -5.14
C THR A 341 -13.58 25.98 -5.48
N PRO A 342 -13.87 26.58 -6.64
CA PRO A 342 -15.22 26.71 -7.17
C PRO A 342 -15.78 25.40 -7.74
N THR A 343 -14.94 24.39 -7.96
CA THR A 343 -15.34 23.06 -8.42
C THR A 343 -15.77 22.23 -7.21
N LEU A 344 -17.09 22.16 -7.00
CA LEU A 344 -17.68 21.47 -5.86
C LEU A 344 -17.41 19.96 -5.94
N ARG A 345 -16.95 19.40 -4.81
CA ARG A 345 -16.86 17.96 -4.59
C ARG A 345 -18.26 17.39 -4.31
N GLN A 346 -18.38 16.07 -4.33
CA GLN A 346 -19.66 15.37 -4.24
C GLN A 346 -20.41 15.68 -2.93
N HIS A 347 -19.70 15.85 -1.82
CA HIS A 347 -20.28 16.04 -0.51
C HIS A 347 -19.80 17.31 0.19
N ASP A 348 -20.70 17.96 0.90
CA ASP A 348 -20.33 18.97 1.87
C ASP A 348 -19.78 18.32 3.13
N ALA A 349 -18.66 18.81 3.64
CA ALA A 349 -18.10 18.40 4.92
C ALA A 349 -18.66 19.26 6.07
N GLY A 350 -18.60 18.72 7.28
CA GLY A 350 -18.90 19.42 8.53
C GLY A 350 -17.86 19.11 9.61
N VAL A 351 -17.92 19.84 10.71
CA VAL A 351 -17.07 19.63 11.90
C VAL A 351 -17.96 19.51 13.12
N LEU A 352 -17.78 18.43 13.89
CA LEU A 352 -18.51 18.16 15.12
C LEU A 352 -17.55 18.31 16.30
N THR A 353 -17.87 19.23 17.22
CA THR A 353 -17.12 19.33 18.48
C THR A 353 -17.81 18.52 19.58
N THR A 354 -17.13 17.55 20.17
CA THR A 354 -17.65 16.70 21.26
C THR A 354 -16.70 16.62 22.45
N GLY A 355 -17.21 16.20 23.61
CA GLY A 355 -16.43 16.02 24.85
C GLY A 355 -17.02 16.74 26.06
N VAL A 356 -16.15 17.15 26.99
CA VAL A 356 -16.55 17.89 28.19
C VAL A 356 -16.71 19.36 27.84
N ARG A 357 -17.85 19.96 28.21
CA ARG A 357 -18.04 21.40 28.03
C ARG A 357 -17.08 22.14 28.96
N VAL A 358 -16.32 23.07 28.38
CA VAL A 358 -15.29 23.86 29.08
C VAL A 358 -15.94 24.77 30.12
N ASN A 359 -15.91 24.36 31.37
CA ASN A 359 -16.30 25.14 32.55
C ASN A 359 -15.78 24.47 33.83
N ASP A 360 -15.98 25.16 34.96
CA ASP A 360 -15.43 24.75 36.24
C ASP A 360 -16.03 23.44 36.79
N LEU A 361 -17.13 22.93 36.23
CA LEU A 361 -17.69 21.64 36.62
C LEU A 361 -16.81 20.47 36.19
N GLN A 362 -15.83 20.63 35.32
CA GLN A 362 -14.78 19.64 35.18
C GLN A 362 -13.78 19.82 36.32
N VAL A 363 -13.73 18.88 37.26
CA VAL A 363 -12.86 18.97 38.45
C VAL A 363 -11.81 17.86 38.42
N VAL A 364 -10.53 18.25 38.40
CA VAL A 364 -9.38 17.35 38.49
C VAL A 364 -8.69 17.55 39.85
N PRO A 365 -8.74 16.55 40.76
CA PRO A 365 -8.04 16.61 42.04
C PRO A 365 -6.52 16.74 41.88
N PRO A 366 -5.82 17.40 42.81
CA PRO A 366 -4.35 17.39 42.85
C PRO A 366 -3.81 16.01 43.25
N PHE A 367 -2.51 15.79 42.98
CA PHE A 367 -1.74 14.61 43.42
C PHE A 367 -2.14 13.28 42.78
N GLU A 368 -2.89 13.30 41.66
CA GLU A 368 -3.31 12.08 40.98
C GLU A 368 -2.39 11.73 39.83
N LYS A 369 -1.87 10.49 39.83
CA LYS A 369 -1.09 9.98 38.70
C LYS A 369 -1.95 9.76 37.46
N GLU A 370 -3.16 9.27 37.69
CA GLU A 370 -4.17 9.07 36.66
C GLU A 370 -5.55 9.45 37.21
N PHE A 371 -6.16 10.45 36.58
CA PHE A 371 -7.54 10.85 36.82
C PHE A 371 -8.31 10.92 35.51
N LEU A 372 -9.38 10.12 35.40
CA LEU A 372 -10.24 10.05 34.21
C LEU A 372 -11.39 11.06 34.30
N SER A 373 -11.58 11.83 33.23
CA SER A 373 -12.78 12.63 32.97
C SER A 373 -13.39 12.25 31.64
N SER A 374 -14.72 12.20 31.56
CA SER A 374 -15.44 11.76 30.37
C SER A 374 -16.48 12.80 29.93
N GLY A 375 -16.57 13.02 28.63
CA GLY A 375 -17.59 13.82 27.98
C GLY A 375 -18.43 12.98 27.03
N PHE A 376 -19.71 13.30 26.89
CA PHE A 376 -20.69 12.45 26.21
C PHE A 376 -21.47 13.22 25.14
N CYS A 377 -21.64 12.58 23.98
CA CYS A 377 -22.64 12.95 22.99
C CYS A 377 -23.67 11.83 22.83
N THR A 378 -24.95 12.16 22.99
CA THR A 378 -26.03 11.16 23.03
C THR A 378 -26.49 10.73 21.65
N SER A 379 -27.10 9.54 21.61
CA SER A 379 -27.87 9.07 20.46
C SER A 379 -28.96 10.04 20.06
N ASP A 380 -29.62 10.69 21.01
CA ASP A 380 -30.67 11.66 20.70
C ASP A 380 -30.10 12.89 19.98
N CYS A 381 -28.95 13.39 20.41
CA CYS A 381 -28.29 14.51 19.74
C CYS A 381 -27.78 14.11 18.35
N LEU A 382 -27.14 12.94 18.21
CA LEU A 382 -26.68 12.45 16.92
C LEU A 382 -27.85 12.16 15.96
N ASN A 383 -28.92 11.53 16.42
CA ASN A 383 -30.11 11.25 15.62
C ASN A 383 -30.76 12.54 15.11
N LYS A 384 -30.88 13.57 15.96
CA LYS A 384 -31.39 14.88 15.53
C LYS A 384 -30.48 15.55 14.49
N GLY A 385 -29.16 15.44 14.67
CA GLY A 385 -28.18 15.94 13.71
C GLY A 385 -28.28 15.26 12.35
N LEU A 386 -28.37 13.92 12.36
CA LEU A 386 -28.54 13.08 11.17
C LEU A 386 -29.88 13.34 10.46
N GLY A 387 -30.94 13.68 11.22
CA GLY A 387 -32.26 13.92 10.68
C GLY A 387 -32.77 12.73 9.87
N ASN A 388 -33.07 12.95 8.59
CA ASN A 388 -33.55 11.91 7.69
C ASN A 388 -32.41 11.12 7.00
N ASN A 389 -31.15 11.42 7.28
CA ASN A 389 -30.01 10.71 6.69
C ASN A 389 -29.81 9.33 7.35
N THR A 390 -30.55 8.33 6.87
CA THR A 390 -30.44 6.94 7.32
C THR A 390 -29.12 6.27 6.91
N GLY A 391 -28.39 6.84 5.95
CA GLY A 391 -27.09 6.33 5.47
C GLY A 391 -25.88 6.69 6.35
N GLY A 392 -26.10 7.53 7.38
CA GLY A 392 -25.08 8.02 8.30
C GLY A 392 -24.10 9.03 7.68
N VAL A 393 -23.06 9.38 8.44
CA VAL A 393 -21.97 10.26 7.99
C VAL A 393 -20.62 9.58 8.17
N ASN A 394 -19.77 9.67 7.15
CA ASN A 394 -18.38 9.19 7.15
C ASN A 394 -17.49 10.14 7.95
N ILE A 395 -16.65 9.58 8.81
CA ILE A 395 -15.62 10.35 9.52
C ILE A 395 -14.40 10.48 8.61
N ILE A 396 -13.90 11.71 8.48
CA ILE A 396 -12.67 12.03 7.74
C ILE A 396 -11.47 11.98 8.68
N ALA A 397 -11.50 12.79 9.73
CA ALA A 397 -10.38 12.97 10.65
C ALA A 397 -10.85 13.47 12.01
N ILE A 398 -10.01 13.26 13.03
CA ILE A 398 -10.30 13.58 14.43
C ILE A 398 -9.10 14.30 15.05
N LEU A 399 -9.32 15.42 15.74
CA LEU A 399 -8.30 16.11 16.53
C LEU A 399 -8.69 16.03 18.00
N GLU A 400 -7.79 15.50 18.83
CA GLU A 400 -7.96 15.40 20.28
C GLU A 400 -7.28 16.57 20.99
N HIS A 401 -7.96 17.17 21.96
CA HIS A 401 -7.51 18.41 22.60
C HIS A 401 -7.66 18.35 24.13
N GLY A 402 -6.57 18.67 24.83
CA GLY A 402 -6.47 18.85 26.27
C GLY A 402 -5.32 19.79 26.63
N HIS A 403 -5.17 20.11 27.91
CA HIS A 403 -4.12 21.02 28.38
C HIS A 403 -2.97 20.27 29.09
N LEU A 404 -2.21 20.97 29.94
CA LEU A 404 -0.89 20.54 30.44
C LEU A 404 -0.90 19.23 31.24
N LEU A 405 -2.01 18.87 31.87
CA LEU A 405 -2.14 17.64 32.66
C LEU A 405 -2.57 16.44 31.79
N ALA A 406 -3.12 16.66 30.59
CA ALA A 406 -3.60 15.58 29.73
C ALA A 406 -2.44 14.65 29.31
N ARG A 407 -2.65 13.34 29.44
CA ARG A 407 -1.67 12.29 29.05
C ARG A 407 -2.26 11.23 28.14
N LYS A 408 -3.57 10.98 28.25
CA LYS A 408 -4.27 10.03 27.38
C LYS A 408 -5.60 10.64 26.95
N ILE A 409 -5.93 10.57 25.67
CA ILE A 409 -7.25 10.93 25.16
C ILE A 409 -7.75 9.78 24.28
N ARG A 410 -9.04 9.47 24.35
CA ARG A 410 -9.67 8.54 23.42
C ARG A 410 -11.10 8.95 23.10
N THR A 411 -11.46 8.85 21.82
CA THR A 411 -12.81 9.09 21.31
C THR A 411 -13.47 7.76 20.96
N ARG A 412 -14.46 7.34 21.74
CA ARG A 412 -15.17 6.07 21.63
C ARG A 412 -16.51 6.24 20.93
N ILE A 413 -16.99 5.18 20.30
CA ILE A 413 -18.33 5.11 19.69
C ILE A 413 -19.08 3.89 20.23
N ILE A 414 -20.30 4.12 20.68
CA ILE A 414 -21.19 3.08 21.22
C ILE A 414 -22.41 3.01 20.31
N ARG A 415 -22.60 1.87 19.62
CA ARG A 415 -23.73 1.64 18.72
C ARG A 415 -24.71 0.68 19.36
N ASN A 416 -25.92 1.16 19.66
CA ASN A 416 -26.98 0.34 20.26
C ASN A 416 -26.53 -0.46 21.50
N GLY A 417 -25.68 0.14 22.34
CA GLY A 417 -25.15 -0.48 23.56
C GLY A 417 -23.85 -1.27 23.40
N THR A 418 -23.40 -1.56 22.18
CA THR A 418 -22.10 -2.21 21.91
C THR A 418 -21.05 -1.15 21.59
N GLU A 419 -19.93 -1.17 22.31
CA GLU A 419 -18.78 -0.34 21.97
C GLU A 419 -18.06 -0.93 20.74
N LEU A 420 -17.85 -0.10 19.73
CA LEU A 420 -17.03 -0.48 18.59
C LEU A 420 -15.58 -0.04 18.85
N GLU A 421 -14.67 -0.47 17.98
CA GLU A 421 -13.32 0.06 17.94
C GLU A 421 -13.33 1.59 18.04
N PRO A 422 -12.58 2.18 19.01
CA PRO A 422 -12.57 3.62 19.20
C PRO A 422 -12.18 4.38 17.93
N LEU A 423 -12.79 5.54 17.73
CA LEU A 423 -12.56 6.39 16.58
C LEU A 423 -11.16 7.02 16.60
N ALA A 424 -10.67 7.32 17.80
CA ALA A 424 -9.31 7.81 18.05
C ALA A 424 -8.85 7.34 19.44
N VAL A 425 -7.55 7.02 19.56
CA VAL A 425 -6.87 6.70 20.81
C VAL A 425 -5.48 7.33 20.76
N ASP A 426 -5.11 8.00 21.84
CA ASP A 426 -3.75 8.41 22.13
C ASP A 426 -3.39 8.12 23.58
N LYS A 427 -2.63 7.05 23.82
CA LYS A 427 -2.11 6.68 25.14
C LYS A 427 -0.87 7.50 25.53
N ASN A 428 -0.32 8.30 24.61
CA ASN A 428 0.92 9.06 24.77
C ASN A 428 0.73 10.52 24.31
N TYR A 429 -0.41 11.12 24.63
CA TYR A 429 -0.80 12.46 24.19
C TYR A 429 0.28 13.52 24.51
N ASP A 430 0.57 14.38 23.53
CA ASP A 430 1.44 15.55 23.69
C ASP A 430 0.62 16.84 23.74
N PHE A 431 0.82 17.64 24.78
CA PHE A 431 0.28 19.00 24.77
C PHE A 431 0.85 19.85 23.63
N ASN A 432 2.11 19.64 23.25
CA ASN A 432 2.79 20.42 22.21
C ASN A 432 2.64 19.84 20.80
N PHE A 433 1.88 18.75 20.64
CA PHE A 433 1.62 18.13 19.34
C PHE A 433 0.20 17.61 19.27
N GLN A 434 -0.65 18.40 18.62
CA GLN A 434 -2.09 18.19 18.51
C GLN A 434 -2.51 18.31 17.05
N GLU A 435 -2.51 17.18 16.36
CA GLU A 435 -2.83 17.09 14.94
C GLU A 435 -4.07 16.24 14.67
N PHE A 436 -4.71 16.49 13.53
CA PHE A 436 -5.76 15.62 13.02
C PHE A 436 -5.19 14.24 12.71
N ARG A 437 -5.96 13.20 13.03
CA ARG A 437 -5.65 11.82 12.67
C ARG A 437 -6.81 11.18 11.92
N ASN A 438 -6.49 10.27 11.02
CA ASN A 438 -7.50 9.42 10.38
C ASN A 438 -7.97 8.36 11.39
N PRO A 439 -9.26 7.96 11.35
CA PRO A 439 -9.70 6.81 12.13
C PRO A 439 -8.99 5.53 11.66
N PRO A 440 -8.73 4.55 12.55
CA PRO A 440 -8.01 3.31 12.20
C PRO A 440 -8.65 2.54 11.04
N ASN A 441 -9.98 2.59 10.98
CA ASN A 441 -10.80 2.01 9.92
C ASN A 441 -11.80 3.05 9.43
N ALA A 442 -12.19 2.98 8.16
CA ALA A 442 -13.28 3.81 7.65
C ALA A 442 -14.56 3.52 8.46
N ARG A 443 -15.06 4.53 9.18
CA ARG A 443 -16.21 4.43 10.08
C ARG A 443 -17.23 5.51 9.78
N LYS A 444 -18.50 5.16 10.03
CA LYS A 444 -19.63 6.07 9.95
C LYS A 444 -20.26 6.26 11.31
N ILE A 445 -20.72 7.47 11.58
CA ILE A 445 -21.71 7.76 12.62
C ILE A 445 -23.09 7.48 12.03
N MET A 446 -23.85 6.62 12.71
CA MET A 446 -25.16 6.12 12.31
C MET A 446 -26.21 6.48 13.36
N SER A 447 -27.49 6.38 12.98
CA SER A 447 -28.59 6.51 13.92
C SER A 447 -28.47 5.45 15.03
N GLY A 448 -28.63 5.87 16.30
CA GLY A 448 -28.47 5.02 17.48
C GLY A 448 -27.06 4.99 18.07
N ASP A 449 -26.11 5.71 17.48
CA ASP A 449 -24.76 5.84 18.03
C ASP A 449 -24.70 6.87 19.16
N ALA A 450 -23.76 6.70 20.09
CA ALA A 450 -23.33 7.70 21.05
C ALA A 450 -21.80 7.82 21.03
N LEU A 451 -21.27 9.00 21.36
CA LEU A 451 -19.83 9.24 21.44
C LEU A 451 -19.41 9.51 22.88
N VAL A 452 -18.23 9.03 23.25
CA VAL A 452 -17.60 9.30 24.55
C VAL A 452 -16.17 9.77 24.32
N VAL A 453 -15.82 10.94 24.86
CA VAL A 453 -14.43 11.43 24.88
C VAL A 453 -13.91 11.25 26.30
N ASP A 454 -12.93 10.38 26.46
CA ASP A 454 -12.27 10.10 27.73
C ASP A 454 -10.89 10.77 27.74
N CYS A 455 -10.61 11.57 28.77
CA CYS A 455 -9.30 12.20 28.98
C CYS A 455 -8.73 11.80 30.33
N THR A 456 -7.48 11.35 30.35
CA THR A 456 -6.74 10.99 31.56
C THR A 456 -5.67 12.03 31.86
N TYR A 457 -5.69 12.55 33.09
CA TYR A 457 -4.80 13.59 33.56
C TYR A 457 -3.78 13.08 34.58
N ASP A 458 -2.56 13.61 34.53
CA ASP A 458 -1.53 13.48 35.55
C ASP A 458 -1.40 14.82 36.29
N SER A 459 -1.97 14.90 37.49
CA SER A 459 -1.93 16.05 38.39
C SER A 459 -0.97 15.85 39.58
N THR A 460 -0.04 14.90 39.51
CA THR A 460 0.92 14.59 40.59
C THR A 460 1.68 15.82 41.09
N GLN A 461 2.03 16.73 40.17
CA GLN A 461 2.78 17.95 40.45
C GLN A 461 1.89 19.14 40.89
N ARG A 462 0.56 19.01 40.85
CA ARG A 462 -0.36 20.07 41.28
C ARG A 462 -0.66 19.93 42.76
N SER A 463 -0.63 21.05 43.49
CA SER A 463 -0.97 21.11 44.92
C SER A 463 -2.41 21.59 45.18
N THR A 464 -3.08 22.07 44.14
CA THR A 464 -4.46 22.59 44.16
C THR A 464 -5.31 21.91 43.10
N VAL A 465 -6.63 21.96 43.28
CA VAL A 465 -7.61 21.50 42.30
C VAL A 465 -7.41 22.24 40.98
N THR A 466 -7.48 21.49 39.87
CA THR A 466 -7.49 22.05 38.52
C THR A 466 -8.91 21.93 37.97
N TYR A 467 -9.43 23.01 37.40
CA TYR A 467 -10.80 23.07 36.88
C TYR A 467 -10.79 23.06 35.35
N GLY A 468 -11.93 22.77 34.74
CA GLY A 468 -12.13 23.02 33.32
C GLY A 468 -12.14 24.52 33.05
N GLY A 469 -11.36 24.96 32.08
CA GLY A 469 -11.15 26.39 31.88
C GLY A 469 -10.38 26.73 30.63
N LEU A 470 -10.19 28.03 30.43
CA LEU A 470 -9.60 28.59 29.22
C LEU A 470 -8.06 28.63 29.29
N ALA A 471 -7.47 28.76 30.48
CA ALA A 471 -6.01 28.80 30.59
C ALA A 471 -5.39 27.42 30.38
N THR A 472 -4.17 27.36 29.85
CA THR A 472 -3.45 26.07 29.73
C THR A 472 -3.11 25.45 31.08
N THR A 473 -3.18 26.24 32.17
CA THR A 473 -3.06 25.75 33.54
C THR A 473 -4.36 25.14 34.08
N ASP A 474 -5.51 25.47 33.47
CA ASP A 474 -6.79 24.77 33.60
C ASP A 474 -6.80 23.56 32.66
N GLU A 475 -7.92 22.84 32.55
CA GLU A 475 -8.04 21.68 31.66
C GLU A 475 -9.18 21.77 30.63
N MET A 476 -9.03 20.98 29.56
CA MET A 476 -10.07 20.72 28.56
C MET A 476 -10.07 19.23 28.19
N CYS A 477 -11.22 18.73 27.73
CA CYS A 477 -11.36 17.40 27.18
C CYS A 477 -12.26 17.43 25.94
N LEU A 478 -11.66 17.62 24.77
CA LEU A 478 -12.40 17.85 23.54
C LEU A 478 -11.90 16.96 22.40
N SER A 479 -12.82 16.67 21.48
CA SER A 479 -12.55 15.99 20.21
C SER A 479 -13.27 16.73 19.10
N PHE A 480 -12.54 17.10 18.05
CA PHE A 480 -13.04 17.76 16.84
C PHE A 480 -13.06 16.76 15.71
N ILE A 481 -14.26 16.42 15.21
CA ILE A 481 -14.46 15.37 14.21
C ILE A 481 -14.87 16.02 12.89
N ILE A 482 -14.06 15.87 11.84
CA ILE A 482 -14.43 16.26 10.48
C ILE A 482 -15.16 15.10 9.82
N TYR A 483 -16.30 15.34 9.18
CA TYR A 483 -17.15 14.30 8.60
C TYR A 483 -17.88 14.75 7.32
N TYR A 484 -18.44 13.81 6.57
CA TYR A 484 -19.32 14.07 5.42
C TYR A 484 -20.36 12.94 5.22
N PRO A 485 -21.56 13.22 4.64
CA PRO A 485 -22.07 14.53 4.30
C PRO A 485 -22.39 15.37 5.55
N LYS A 486 -22.41 16.70 5.40
CA LYS A 486 -22.73 17.64 6.46
C LYS A 486 -24.11 17.33 7.07
N MET A 487 -24.17 17.29 8.40
CA MET A 487 -25.36 17.03 9.21
C MET A 487 -25.69 18.29 10.03
N GLY A 488 -26.91 18.40 10.54
CA GLY A 488 -27.41 19.60 11.23
C GLY A 488 -26.95 19.77 12.68
N LEU A 489 -25.77 19.26 13.05
CA LEU A 489 -25.23 19.26 14.41
C LEU A 489 -23.78 19.73 14.39
N ASP A 490 -23.49 20.84 15.08
CA ASP A 490 -22.16 21.47 15.12
C ASP A 490 -21.40 21.11 16.41
N SER A 491 -22.12 21.00 17.54
CA SER A 491 -21.51 20.60 18.81
C SER A 491 -22.42 19.75 19.67
N CYS A 492 -21.81 18.87 20.46
CA CYS A 492 -22.48 17.95 21.35
C CYS A 492 -21.58 17.64 22.55
N LYS A 493 -21.80 18.32 23.69
CA LYS A 493 -20.91 18.26 24.85
C LYS A 493 -21.70 17.99 26.12
N SER A 494 -21.04 17.49 27.16
CA SER A 494 -21.66 17.26 28.47
C SER A 494 -20.88 17.85 29.63
N VAL A 495 -21.53 18.00 30.79
CA VAL A 495 -20.87 18.30 32.08
C VAL A 495 -21.30 17.29 33.15
N PRO A 496 -20.45 16.96 34.12
CA PRO A 496 -20.85 16.17 35.27
C PRO A 496 -21.81 16.96 36.18
N MET A 497 -22.78 16.28 36.78
CA MET A 497 -23.76 16.91 37.70
C MET A 497 -23.40 16.77 39.18
N TYR A 498 -22.51 15.84 39.55
CA TYR A 498 -22.14 15.48 40.92
C TYR A 498 -23.37 15.28 41.81
N ASN A 499 -24.07 14.15 41.64
CA ASN A 499 -25.38 13.81 42.24
C ASN A 499 -25.57 14.10 43.75
N ASN A 500 -24.51 14.38 44.50
CA ASN A 500 -24.51 14.72 45.93
C ASN A 500 -24.45 16.24 46.22
N VAL A 501 -24.47 17.11 45.20
CA VAL A 501 -24.38 18.57 45.36
C VAL A 501 -25.73 19.24 44.98
N PRO A 502 -26.35 20.03 45.88
CA PRO A 502 -27.62 20.69 45.60
C PRO A 502 -27.58 21.57 44.36
N ARG A 503 -28.69 21.60 43.58
CA ARG A 503 -28.78 22.36 42.32
C ARG A 503 -28.46 23.85 42.43
N THR A 504 -28.63 24.41 43.62
CA THR A 504 -28.35 25.82 43.95
C THR A 504 -26.87 26.15 44.10
N GLN A 505 -25.97 25.16 44.05
CA GLN A 505 -24.51 25.30 44.18
C GLN A 505 -23.74 24.59 43.05
N HIS A 506 -24.33 24.47 41.86
CA HIS A 506 -23.72 23.79 40.69
C HIS A 506 -22.59 24.60 40.02
N HIS A 507 -21.51 24.81 40.75
CA HIS A 507 -20.23 25.27 40.22
C HIS A 507 -19.10 24.44 40.87
N GLY A 508 -18.07 24.11 40.11
CA GLY A 508 -17.04 23.14 40.50
C GLY A 508 -16.34 23.45 41.82
N HIS A 509 -16.20 24.73 42.16
CA HIS A 509 -15.64 25.15 43.44
C HIS A 509 -16.44 24.65 44.65
N ALA A 510 -17.78 24.63 44.57
CA ALA A 510 -18.61 24.13 45.68
C ALA A 510 -18.50 22.60 45.81
N VAL A 511 -18.40 21.90 44.68
CA VAL A 511 -18.17 20.45 44.66
C VAL A 511 -16.84 20.14 45.32
N ALA A 512 -15.76 20.78 44.86
CA ALA A 512 -14.41 20.59 45.36
C ALA A 512 -14.28 20.92 46.87
N SER A 513 -14.99 21.95 47.35
CA SER A 513 -14.94 22.37 48.77
C SER A 513 -15.45 21.32 49.76
N GLN A 514 -16.20 20.32 49.29
CA GLN A 514 -16.72 19.22 50.11
C GLN A 514 -15.66 18.12 50.37
N PHE A 515 -14.52 18.16 49.68
CA PHE A 515 -13.48 17.13 49.75
C PHE A 515 -12.16 17.72 50.24
N ASN A 516 -11.47 17.00 51.12
CA ASN A 516 -10.08 17.31 51.47
C ASN A 516 -9.11 16.51 50.60
N PHE A 517 -8.80 17.01 49.41
CA PHE A 517 -7.96 16.31 48.43
C PHE A 517 -6.51 16.05 48.85
N ARG A 518 -6.04 16.62 49.98
CA ARG A 518 -4.75 16.22 50.56
C ARG A 518 -4.77 14.77 51.05
N LEU A 519 -5.93 14.26 51.45
CA LEU A 519 -6.13 12.88 51.89
C LEU A 519 -6.43 12.00 50.69
N GLU A 520 -5.64 10.94 50.51
CA GLU A 520 -5.84 9.95 49.43
C GLU A 520 -7.21 9.29 49.49
N SER A 521 -7.72 9.02 50.70
CA SER A 521 -9.05 8.45 50.90
C SER A 521 -10.16 9.34 50.32
N GLU A 522 -10.03 10.66 50.41
CA GLU A 522 -11.01 11.61 49.84
C GLU A 522 -10.88 11.70 48.32
N ARG A 523 -9.66 11.62 47.78
CA ARG A 523 -9.48 11.56 46.32
C ARG A 523 -10.08 10.29 45.73
N ASN A 524 -9.91 9.13 46.39
CA ASN A 524 -10.52 7.87 45.98
C ASN A 524 -12.06 7.92 46.05
N LYS A 525 -12.63 8.55 47.09
CA LYS A 525 -14.09 8.82 47.15
C LYS A 525 -14.55 9.69 45.98
N PHE A 526 -13.77 10.72 45.64
CA PHE A 526 -14.10 11.59 44.52
C PHE A 526 -14.04 10.87 43.17
N LYS A 527 -13.04 10.01 42.93
CA LYS A 527 -12.98 9.14 41.74
C LYS A 527 -14.22 8.23 41.63
N MET A 528 -14.68 7.70 42.76
CA MET A 528 -15.91 6.89 42.80
C MET A 528 -17.18 7.72 42.54
N LEU A 529 -17.20 8.97 43.01
CA LEU A 529 -18.29 9.91 42.70
C LEU A 529 -18.33 10.22 41.20
N THR A 530 -17.18 10.52 40.59
CA THR A 530 -17.11 10.81 39.15
C THR A 530 -17.44 9.59 38.30
N SER A 531 -17.11 8.38 38.77
CA SER A 531 -17.47 7.13 38.09
C SER A 531 -18.96 6.76 38.14
N THR A 532 -19.76 7.46 38.95
CA THR A 532 -21.20 7.19 39.14
C THR A 532 -22.09 8.41 38.90
N THR A 533 -21.50 9.58 38.67
CA THR A 533 -22.26 10.80 38.46
C THR A 533 -23.02 10.78 37.14
N LYS A 534 -24.22 11.35 37.16
CA LYS A 534 -24.93 11.67 35.93
C LYS A 534 -24.29 12.88 35.25
N HIS A 535 -24.54 12.98 33.95
CA HIS A 535 -24.05 14.04 33.10
C HIS A 535 -25.20 14.78 32.43
N LEU A 536 -25.03 16.09 32.25
CA LEU A 536 -25.95 16.94 31.53
C LEU A 536 -25.38 17.21 30.15
N ALA A 537 -25.91 16.54 29.12
CA ALA A 537 -25.52 16.76 27.73
C ALA A 537 -26.36 17.84 27.06
N GLY A 538 -25.75 18.58 26.15
CA GLY A 538 -26.41 19.53 25.27
C GLY A 538 -25.83 19.48 23.86
N CYS A 539 -26.70 19.61 22.86
CA CYS A 539 -26.33 19.75 21.46
C CYS A 539 -26.78 21.09 20.87
N VAL A 540 -25.99 21.59 19.92
CA VAL A 540 -26.23 22.83 19.18
C VAL A 540 -26.03 22.56 17.68
N GLY A 541 -26.94 23.07 16.84
CA GLY A 541 -26.85 22.95 15.39
C GLY A 541 -28.04 23.59 14.66
N ALA A 542 -27.88 23.85 13.36
CA ALA A 542 -28.84 24.61 12.55
C ALA A 542 -30.24 23.97 12.39
N SER A 543 -30.34 22.64 12.55
CA SER A 543 -31.63 21.90 12.45
C SER A 543 -32.34 21.72 13.79
N LEU A 544 -31.75 22.21 14.89
CA LEU A 544 -32.34 22.16 16.22
C LEU A 544 -33.06 23.50 16.46
N THR A 545 -34.36 23.47 16.77
CA THR A 545 -35.08 24.66 17.26
C THR A 545 -34.30 25.28 18.44
N PRO A 546 -34.37 26.60 18.69
CA PRO A 546 -33.49 27.31 19.65
C PRO A 546 -33.66 26.90 21.14
N GLN A 547 -34.31 25.78 21.41
CA GLN A 547 -34.30 25.14 22.71
C GLN A 547 -33.07 24.22 22.80
N HIS A 548 -32.08 24.63 23.59
CA HIS A 548 -31.04 23.73 24.06
C HIS A 548 -31.70 22.49 24.68
N THR A 549 -31.72 21.37 23.95
CA THR A 549 -32.25 20.13 24.52
C THR A 549 -31.22 19.58 25.48
N HIS A 550 -31.48 19.79 26.76
CA HIS A 550 -30.67 19.27 27.85
C HIS A 550 -31.18 17.89 28.23
N GLN A 551 -30.29 16.91 28.27
CA GLN A 551 -30.62 15.55 28.68
C GLN A 551 -29.75 15.15 29.87
N GLU A 552 -30.40 14.70 30.93
CA GLU A 552 -29.73 14.06 32.06
C GLU A 552 -29.45 12.59 31.69
N LEU A 553 -28.18 12.18 31.80
CA LEU A 553 -27.72 10.88 31.34
C LEU A 553 -26.99 10.16 32.46
N PRO A 554 -27.21 8.85 32.63
CA PRO A 554 -26.25 8.02 33.36
C PRO A 554 -24.91 7.99 32.62
N MET A 555 -23.86 7.54 33.30
CA MET A 555 -22.61 7.22 32.63
C MET A 555 -22.89 6.24 31.47
N LEU A 556 -22.47 6.59 30.25
CA LEU A 556 -22.62 5.72 29.09
C LEU A 556 -21.61 4.59 29.19
N LEU A 557 -22.00 3.53 29.89
CA LEU A 557 -21.28 2.26 29.92
C LEU A 557 -21.84 1.38 28.80
N PRO A 558 -20.98 0.85 27.91
CA PRO A 558 -21.43 -0.12 26.94
C PRO A 558 -21.88 -1.40 27.64
N GLN A 559 -22.91 -2.04 27.10
CA GLN A 559 -23.34 -3.39 27.50
C GLN A 559 -22.27 -4.41 27.12
N THR A 560 -21.67 -4.21 25.95
CA THR A 560 -20.56 -5.01 25.43
C THR A 560 -19.38 -4.07 25.18
N PRO A 561 -18.33 -4.09 26.03
CA PRO A 561 -17.15 -3.26 25.84
C PRO A 561 -16.34 -3.75 24.64
N TYR A 562 -15.64 -2.82 23.99
CA TYR A 562 -14.66 -3.19 22.98
C TYR A 562 -13.45 -3.84 23.66
N VAL A 563 -13.00 -4.97 23.11
CA VAL A 563 -11.77 -5.65 23.52
C VAL A 563 -10.78 -5.47 22.39
N GLU A 564 -9.65 -4.81 22.68
CA GLU A 564 -8.53 -4.73 21.73
C GLU A 564 -8.12 -6.16 21.33
N PRO A 565 -7.94 -6.45 20.03
CA PRO A 565 -7.42 -7.73 19.59
C PRO A 565 -6.13 -8.07 20.34
N PRO A 566 -5.91 -9.33 20.76
CA PRO A 566 -4.69 -9.72 21.43
C PRO A 566 -3.48 -9.39 20.55
N SER A 567 -2.39 -8.92 21.17
CA SER A 567 -1.11 -8.77 20.47
C SER A 567 -0.74 -10.10 19.82
N MET A 568 -0.15 -10.04 18.62
CA MET A 568 0.38 -11.20 17.93
C MET A 568 1.62 -11.80 18.61
N CYS A 569 2.14 -11.14 19.64
CA CYS A 569 3.23 -11.66 20.44
C CYS A 569 2.75 -12.78 21.36
N PRO A 570 3.42 -13.95 21.36
CA PRO A 570 3.08 -15.04 22.24
C PRO A 570 3.35 -14.60 23.69
N SER A 571 2.30 -14.22 24.42
CA SER A 571 2.39 -14.09 25.87
C SER A 571 2.79 -15.44 26.45
N VAL A 572 3.78 -15.50 27.34
CA VAL A 572 4.09 -16.68 28.14
C VAL A 572 2.82 -17.08 28.91
N MET A 573 2.02 -17.95 28.32
CA MET A 573 0.88 -18.56 28.99
C MET A 573 1.33 -19.91 29.58
N PRO A 574 0.79 -20.29 30.75
CA PRO A 574 0.96 -21.64 31.28
C PRO A 574 0.46 -22.66 30.26
N PRO A 575 0.95 -23.91 30.30
CA PRO A 575 0.66 -24.91 29.28
C PRO A 575 -0.85 -25.09 29.16
N MET A 576 -1.42 -24.65 28.03
CA MET A 576 -2.80 -24.95 27.70
C MET A 576 -2.87 -26.43 27.34
N THR A 577 -3.23 -27.25 28.34
CA THR A 577 -3.74 -28.60 28.12
C THR A 577 -5.11 -28.49 27.46
N SER A 578 -5.12 -28.29 26.14
CA SER A 578 -6.30 -28.39 25.30
C SER A 578 -6.27 -29.74 24.59
N SER A 579 -6.92 -30.73 25.17
CA SER A 579 -7.26 -31.97 24.49
C SER A 579 -8.41 -31.70 23.50
N GLN A 580 -8.08 -31.26 22.28
CA GLN A 580 -9.02 -31.35 21.16
C GLN A 580 -8.73 -32.57 20.26
N PRO A 581 -9.77 -33.20 19.67
CA PRO A 581 -9.63 -34.49 19.01
C PRO A 581 -8.87 -34.38 17.67
N LYS A 582 -7.99 -35.36 17.42
CA LYS A 582 -7.08 -35.50 16.27
C LYS A 582 -7.77 -35.87 14.93
N THR A 583 -8.85 -35.21 14.52
CA THR A 583 -9.51 -35.53 13.23
C THR A 583 -10.10 -34.35 12.46
N ALA A 584 -9.75 -33.10 12.76
CA ALA A 584 -10.16 -31.97 11.92
C ALA A 584 -9.23 -31.83 10.69
N LEU A 585 -9.79 -31.82 9.48
CA LEU A 585 -9.07 -31.44 8.26
C LEU A 585 -8.55 -29.99 8.40
N CYS A 586 -7.35 -29.72 7.90
CA CYS A 586 -6.75 -28.40 7.96
C CYS A 586 -7.52 -27.44 7.05
N GLY A 587 -8.06 -26.34 7.59
CA GLY A 587 -8.74 -25.31 6.79
C GLY A 587 -7.80 -24.66 5.79
N ALA A 588 -8.29 -23.97 4.75
CA ALA A 588 -7.42 -23.33 3.75
C ALA A 588 -6.38 -22.38 4.40
N PRO A 589 -5.15 -22.28 3.87
CA PRO A 589 -4.14 -21.38 4.41
C PRO A 589 -4.62 -19.93 4.34
N LEU A 590 -4.52 -19.20 5.45
CA LEU A 590 -4.88 -17.79 5.55
C LEU A 590 -3.60 -17.00 5.80
N PRO A 591 -3.16 -16.17 4.83
CA PRO A 591 -1.92 -15.41 5.00
C PRO A 591 -2.05 -14.35 6.10
N THR A 592 -0.92 -13.94 6.69
CA THR A 592 -0.89 -12.93 7.77
C THR A 592 -1.29 -11.52 7.32
N GLU A 593 -1.22 -11.26 6.02
CA GLU A 593 -1.62 -9.99 5.42
C GLU A 593 -2.14 -10.19 3.99
N GLN A 594 -2.52 -9.10 3.33
CA GLN A 594 -2.89 -9.16 1.92
C GLN A 594 -1.64 -9.36 1.05
N PHE A 595 -1.60 -10.50 0.37
CA PHE A 595 -0.63 -10.78 -0.68
C PHE A 595 -1.29 -10.64 -2.05
N VAL A 596 -0.56 -10.04 -2.98
CA VAL A 596 -0.99 -9.89 -4.38
C VAL A 596 -0.94 -11.23 -5.09
N PHE A 597 0.02 -12.09 -4.72
CA PHE A 597 0.25 -13.37 -5.36
C PHE A 597 0.23 -14.51 -4.34
N GLN A 598 -0.35 -15.63 -4.74
CA GLN A 598 -0.28 -16.91 -4.02
C GLN A 598 -0.05 -18.02 -5.04
N GLU A 599 0.60 -19.10 -4.63
CA GLU A 599 0.76 -20.32 -5.41
C GLU A 599 0.88 -21.56 -4.53
N SER A 600 0.36 -22.68 -5.02
CA SER A 600 0.60 -24.00 -4.44
C SER A 600 1.84 -24.62 -5.08
N LEU A 601 2.83 -25.00 -4.27
CA LEU A 601 4.09 -25.55 -4.74
C LEU A 601 4.02 -27.06 -4.96
N ASP A 602 3.12 -27.77 -4.27
CA ASP A 602 2.93 -29.22 -4.38
C ASP A 602 1.51 -29.58 -4.86
N ALA A 603 1.34 -30.79 -5.39
CA ALA A 603 0.07 -31.22 -5.98
C ALA A 603 -1.06 -31.49 -4.96
N ASP A 604 -0.73 -31.56 -3.66
CA ASP A 604 -1.68 -31.81 -2.58
C ASP A 604 -2.10 -30.52 -1.85
N ASP A 605 -1.63 -29.34 -2.29
CA ASP A 605 -1.86 -28.04 -1.64
C ASP A 605 -1.37 -27.96 -0.19
N LYS A 606 -0.35 -28.75 0.16
CA LYS A 606 0.26 -28.76 1.50
C LYS A 606 1.31 -27.68 1.67
N TYR A 607 1.91 -27.20 0.58
CA TYR A 607 2.96 -26.19 0.59
C TYR A 607 2.50 -25.00 -0.24
N VAL A 608 2.02 -23.95 0.44
CA VAL A 608 1.46 -22.77 -0.22
C VAL A 608 2.37 -21.57 0.02
N LEU A 609 2.74 -20.89 -1.06
CA LEU A 609 3.57 -19.70 -1.10
C LEU A 609 2.70 -18.47 -1.35
N PHE A 610 2.92 -17.41 -0.58
CA PHE A 610 2.39 -16.08 -0.82
C PHE A 610 3.54 -15.11 -1.00
N TRP A 611 3.40 -14.12 -1.89
CA TRP A 611 4.44 -13.10 -2.03
C TRP A 611 3.95 -11.74 -2.50
N ASN A 612 4.71 -10.73 -2.06
CA ASN A 612 4.57 -9.33 -2.44
C ASN A 612 5.94 -8.82 -2.86
N VAL A 613 5.99 -7.91 -3.84
CA VAL A 613 7.25 -7.39 -4.35
C VAL A 613 7.22 -5.87 -4.53
N ASN A 614 8.36 -5.24 -4.26
CA ASN A 614 8.61 -3.85 -4.62
C ASN A 614 9.91 -3.73 -5.43
N LYS A 615 10.43 -2.51 -5.62
CA LYS A 615 11.62 -2.27 -6.45
C LYS A 615 12.93 -2.81 -5.87
N THR A 616 12.97 -3.12 -4.58
CA THR A 616 14.21 -3.43 -3.84
C THR A 616 14.22 -4.81 -3.22
N HIS A 617 13.06 -5.33 -2.81
CA HIS A 617 12.97 -6.59 -2.09
C HIS A 617 11.63 -7.30 -2.37
N ILE A 618 11.63 -8.58 -2.04
CA ILE A 618 10.47 -9.47 -2.09
C ILE A 618 10.19 -9.99 -0.67
N ILE A 619 8.90 -10.08 -0.33
CA ILE A 619 8.42 -10.67 0.92
C ILE A 619 7.71 -11.97 0.55
N PHE A 620 8.13 -13.08 1.16
CA PHE A 620 7.50 -14.37 1.03
C PHE A 620 6.81 -14.75 2.34
N GLU A 621 5.70 -15.48 2.23
CA GLU A 621 5.10 -16.22 3.34
C GLU A 621 4.77 -17.63 2.87
N VAL A 622 5.32 -18.64 3.56
CA VAL A 622 5.13 -20.05 3.24
C VAL A 622 4.30 -20.72 4.33
N HIS A 623 3.26 -21.44 3.93
CA HIS A 623 2.40 -22.24 4.79
C HIS A 623 2.59 -23.69 4.42
N VAL A 624 3.03 -24.51 5.37
CA VAL A 624 3.34 -25.92 5.10
C VAL A 624 2.64 -26.81 6.10
N GLU A 625 1.89 -27.81 5.62
CA GLU A 625 1.25 -28.85 6.45
C GLU A 625 2.28 -29.81 7.04
N THR A 626 3.02 -29.31 8.03
CA THR A 626 4.06 -30.00 8.78
C THR A 626 4.20 -29.43 10.20
N LYS A 627 4.79 -30.24 11.09
CA LYS A 627 5.19 -29.84 12.46
C LYS A 627 6.70 -29.92 12.65
N GLY A 628 7.41 -29.45 11.64
CA GLY A 628 8.84 -29.65 11.52
C GLY A 628 9.40 -28.63 10.56
N TYR A 629 10.60 -28.86 10.03
CA TYR A 629 11.22 -27.84 9.22
C TYR A 629 10.61 -27.67 7.84
N ILE A 630 10.76 -26.45 7.34
CA ILE A 630 10.50 -25.99 6.00
C ILE A 630 11.84 -25.62 5.38
N GLY A 631 12.14 -26.17 4.21
CA GLY A 631 13.18 -25.69 3.30
C GLY A 631 12.54 -24.96 2.13
N PHE A 632 13.06 -23.80 1.79
CA PHE A 632 12.58 -22.95 0.70
C PHE A 632 13.77 -22.33 -0.02
N GLY A 633 13.75 -22.19 -1.34
CA GLY A 633 14.84 -21.50 -2.02
C GLY A 633 14.67 -21.39 -3.53
N MET A 634 15.68 -20.82 -4.16
CA MET A 634 15.71 -20.52 -5.59
C MET A 634 16.92 -21.19 -6.25
N SER A 635 16.70 -21.79 -7.41
CA SER A 635 17.75 -22.44 -8.19
C SER A 635 17.71 -22.01 -9.67
N PRO A 636 18.85 -21.74 -10.32
CA PRO A 636 18.87 -21.44 -11.75
C PRO A 636 18.49 -22.65 -12.62
N ASN A 637 18.72 -23.86 -12.13
CA ASN A 637 18.51 -25.11 -12.88
C ASN A 637 17.42 -26.00 -12.26
N GLY A 638 16.82 -25.58 -11.14
CA GLY A 638 15.78 -26.33 -10.43
C GLY A 638 16.29 -27.56 -9.67
N LYS A 639 17.60 -27.77 -9.63
CA LYS A 639 18.25 -28.83 -8.86
C LYS A 639 18.67 -28.28 -7.50
N MET A 640 19.11 -29.20 -6.64
CA MET A 640 19.62 -28.83 -5.32
C MET A 640 20.87 -27.95 -5.38
N PHE A 641 21.70 -28.05 -6.42
CA PHE A 641 22.92 -27.24 -6.59
C PHE A 641 23.07 -26.66 -8.00
N PRO A 642 23.48 -25.39 -8.13
CA PRO A 642 23.54 -24.37 -7.06
C PRO A 642 22.14 -23.91 -6.67
N ALA A 643 21.96 -23.51 -5.41
CA ALA A 643 20.73 -22.94 -4.90
C ALA A 643 20.99 -22.09 -3.67
N ASP A 644 20.28 -20.96 -3.63
CA ASP A 644 20.12 -20.07 -2.49
C ASP A 644 18.88 -20.55 -1.71
N VAL A 645 19.05 -20.92 -0.44
CA VAL A 645 18.03 -21.64 0.33
C VAL A 645 17.96 -21.19 1.79
N VAL A 646 16.76 -21.18 2.34
CA VAL A 646 16.54 -21.02 3.77
C VAL A 646 15.99 -22.29 4.38
N VAL A 647 16.31 -22.49 5.65
CA VAL A 647 15.72 -23.56 6.46
C VAL A 647 15.18 -22.95 7.75
N GLY A 648 13.92 -23.22 8.07
CA GLY A 648 13.31 -22.74 9.30
C GLY A 648 12.25 -23.67 9.87
N TRP A 649 12.03 -23.59 11.18
CA TRP A 649 11.06 -24.37 11.95
C TRP A 649 10.66 -23.62 13.21
N VAL A 650 9.66 -24.12 13.95
CA VAL A 650 9.25 -23.54 15.24
C VAL A 650 9.23 -24.63 16.28
N LYS A 651 10.09 -24.52 17.29
CA LYS A 651 10.20 -25.50 18.35
C LYS A 651 9.80 -24.87 19.67
N ASP A 652 8.80 -25.46 20.34
CA ASP A 652 8.29 -24.96 21.63
C ASP A 652 7.85 -23.48 21.58
N GLY A 653 7.35 -23.03 20.43
CA GLY A 653 6.96 -21.63 20.17
C GLY A 653 8.11 -20.69 19.80
N VAL A 654 9.35 -21.18 19.79
CA VAL A 654 10.56 -20.42 19.42
C VAL A 654 10.89 -20.68 17.95
N PRO A 655 10.99 -19.64 17.12
CA PRO A 655 11.37 -19.82 15.73
C PRO A 655 12.87 -20.01 15.57
N HIS A 656 13.23 -20.89 14.64
CA HIS A 656 14.61 -21.10 14.18
C HIS A 656 14.64 -20.86 12.68
N PHE A 657 15.63 -20.11 12.20
CA PHE A 657 15.74 -19.74 10.79
C PHE A 657 17.19 -19.47 10.42
N GLN A 658 17.63 -20.00 9.28
CA GLN A 658 18.98 -19.83 8.80
C GLN A 658 19.00 -19.66 7.30
N ASP A 659 19.76 -18.66 6.87
CA ASP A 659 20.18 -18.48 5.49
C ASP A 659 21.34 -19.42 5.15
N ARG A 660 21.23 -20.08 3.99
CA ARG A 660 22.09 -21.17 3.56
C ARG A 660 22.26 -21.16 2.04
N HIS A 661 23.37 -21.70 1.57
CA HIS A 661 23.52 -22.04 0.16
C HIS A 661 23.96 -23.49 -0.01
N THR A 662 23.77 -24.01 -1.21
CA THR A 662 24.16 -25.38 -1.54
C THR A 662 25.49 -25.40 -2.28
N VAL A 663 26.30 -26.42 -2.01
CA VAL A 663 27.57 -26.70 -2.71
C VAL A 663 27.56 -28.05 -3.44
N GLY A 664 26.45 -28.78 -3.38
CA GLY A 664 26.29 -30.11 -3.96
C GLY A 664 25.00 -30.81 -3.49
N HIS A 665 24.93 -32.13 -3.71
CA HIS A 665 23.82 -32.98 -3.24
C HIS A 665 24.04 -33.43 -1.77
N SER A 666 24.25 -32.48 -0.88
CA SER A 666 24.49 -32.66 0.55
C SER A 666 23.70 -31.64 1.37
N GLN A 667 23.76 -31.71 2.70
CA GLN A 667 23.15 -30.69 3.55
C GLN A 667 23.64 -29.28 3.13
N PRO A 668 22.74 -28.30 2.94
CA PRO A 668 23.13 -26.91 2.65
C PRO A 668 23.99 -26.34 3.78
N ILE A 669 25.00 -25.55 3.44
CA ILE A 669 25.88 -24.92 4.44
C ILE A 669 25.36 -23.54 4.82
N VAL A 670 25.65 -23.08 6.04
CA VAL A 670 25.24 -21.75 6.51
C VAL A 670 25.93 -20.69 5.67
N ASP A 671 25.16 -19.71 5.23
CA ASP A 671 25.68 -18.62 4.43
C ASP A 671 26.47 -17.62 5.29
N ALA A 672 27.60 -17.15 4.77
CA ALA A 672 28.45 -16.18 5.43
C ALA A 672 27.81 -14.79 5.45
N SER A 673 27.05 -14.45 4.40
CA SER A 673 26.15 -13.31 4.39
C SER A 673 24.74 -13.79 4.75
N GLN A 674 24.00 -13.02 5.56
CA GLN A 674 22.61 -13.35 5.90
C GLN A 674 21.72 -12.37 5.17
N ASP A 675 21.27 -12.76 3.98
CA ASP A 675 20.50 -11.96 3.03
C ASP A 675 19.00 -12.25 3.08
N TRP A 676 18.65 -13.37 3.72
CA TRP A 676 17.29 -13.67 4.13
C TRP A 676 17.04 -13.31 5.58
N HIS A 677 15.92 -12.64 5.84
CA HIS A 677 15.51 -12.29 7.20
C HIS A 677 14.12 -12.83 7.51
N LEU A 678 14.01 -13.53 8.64
CA LEU A 678 12.73 -13.99 9.15
C LEU A 678 11.93 -12.81 9.70
N LEU A 679 10.78 -12.54 9.11
CA LEU A 679 9.81 -11.58 9.65
C LEU A 679 8.88 -12.26 10.65
N TYR A 680 8.41 -13.46 10.40
CA TYR A 680 7.44 -14.08 11.30
C TYR A 680 7.47 -15.59 11.15
N ALA A 681 7.25 -16.31 12.25
CA ALA A 681 7.09 -17.74 12.20
C ALA A 681 6.11 -18.21 13.26
N ARG A 682 5.31 -19.21 12.92
CA ARG A 682 4.44 -19.89 13.87
C ARG A 682 4.27 -21.36 13.50
N GLU A 683 3.94 -22.17 14.48
CA GLU A 683 3.42 -23.51 14.27
C GLU A 683 2.06 -23.63 14.95
N ASP A 684 1.08 -24.19 14.25
CA ASP A 684 -0.23 -24.52 14.80
C ASP A 684 -0.47 -26.04 14.84
N HIS A 685 -1.70 -26.46 15.12
CA HIS A 685 -2.01 -27.88 15.24
C HIS A 685 -1.77 -28.70 13.96
N CYS A 686 -1.62 -28.05 12.80
CA CYS A 686 -1.44 -28.66 11.49
C CYS A 686 -0.26 -28.10 10.68
N ARG A 687 0.11 -26.83 10.83
CA ARG A 687 1.03 -26.14 9.92
C ARG A 687 2.18 -25.44 10.61
N THR A 688 3.31 -25.40 9.91
CA THR A 688 4.39 -24.45 10.15
C THR A 688 4.28 -23.33 9.12
N VAL A 689 4.43 -22.09 9.55
CA VAL A 689 4.37 -20.88 8.72
C VAL A 689 5.63 -20.09 8.91
N LEU A 690 6.27 -19.66 7.81
CA LEU A 690 7.41 -18.74 7.84
C LEU A 690 7.10 -17.56 6.91
N LYS A 691 7.34 -16.34 7.38
CA LYS A 691 7.32 -15.11 6.60
C LYS A 691 8.71 -14.53 6.60
N MET A 692 9.24 -14.21 5.43
CA MET A 692 10.63 -13.84 5.23
C MET A 692 10.75 -12.73 4.19
N VAL A 693 11.82 -11.94 4.29
CA VAL A 693 12.16 -10.89 3.32
C VAL A 693 13.56 -11.10 2.78
N ARG A 694 13.73 -10.79 1.49
CA ARG A 694 15.02 -10.87 0.81
C ARG A 694 15.15 -9.76 -0.22
N LYS A 695 16.35 -9.20 -0.39
CA LYS A 695 16.63 -8.26 -1.48
C LYS A 695 16.50 -8.97 -2.84
N LEU A 696 16.16 -8.21 -3.87
CA LEU A 696 16.15 -8.73 -5.25
C LEU A 696 17.57 -9.03 -5.76
N ASP A 697 18.53 -8.23 -5.29
CA ASP A 697 19.95 -8.33 -5.59
C ASP A 697 20.71 -8.07 -4.29
N THR A 698 21.41 -9.09 -3.80
CA THR A 698 22.10 -9.08 -2.50
C THR A 698 23.55 -8.65 -2.61
N CYS A 699 24.10 -8.68 -3.85
CA CYS A 699 25.51 -8.50 -4.15
C CYS A 699 26.43 -9.57 -3.52
N ASP A 700 25.84 -10.67 -3.07
CA ASP A 700 26.56 -11.91 -2.75
C ASP A 700 26.55 -12.82 -4.00
N ASP A 701 27.70 -13.41 -4.32
CA ASP A 701 27.91 -14.25 -5.50
C ASP A 701 27.37 -15.69 -5.30
N GLU A 702 27.13 -16.13 -4.05
CA GLU A 702 26.52 -17.42 -3.72
C GLU A 702 24.99 -17.38 -3.82
N ASP A 703 24.44 -16.17 -3.98
CA ASP A 703 23.03 -15.87 -3.90
C ASP A 703 22.31 -15.83 -5.26
N PHE A 704 21.00 -16.13 -5.26
CA PHE A 704 20.21 -16.05 -6.48
C PHE A 704 19.74 -14.61 -6.77
N LYS A 705 20.18 -14.03 -7.89
CA LYS A 705 19.66 -12.72 -8.33
C LYS A 705 18.24 -12.84 -8.92
N ILE A 706 17.27 -12.16 -8.30
CA ILE A 706 15.88 -12.17 -8.73
C ILE A 706 15.67 -11.14 -9.85
N THR A 707 15.24 -11.61 -11.02
CA THR A 707 14.98 -10.80 -12.22
C THR A 707 13.56 -11.00 -12.74
N ASP A 708 13.23 -10.41 -13.90
CA ASP A 708 11.95 -10.62 -14.60
C ASP A 708 11.86 -12.02 -15.25
N ASP A 709 12.93 -12.82 -15.20
CA ASP A 709 13.04 -14.17 -15.78
C ASP A 709 12.22 -15.20 -14.99
N THR A 710 12.01 -16.39 -15.57
CA THR A 710 11.38 -17.52 -14.87
C THR A 710 12.29 -18.02 -13.74
N VAL A 711 11.77 -18.08 -12.52
CA VAL A 711 12.50 -18.56 -11.33
C VAL A 711 12.05 -19.97 -10.98
N LYS A 712 12.99 -20.87 -10.70
CA LYS A 712 12.68 -22.24 -10.24
C LYS A 712 12.79 -22.27 -8.72
N ILE A 713 11.64 -22.27 -8.06
CA ILE A 713 11.53 -22.47 -6.63
C ILE A 713 11.79 -23.94 -6.33
N ILE A 714 12.70 -24.20 -5.40
CA ILE A 714 12.87 -25.52 -4.80
C ILE A 714 12.32 -25.47 -3.38
N TYR A 715 11.62 -26.52 -2.99
CA TYR A 715 11.02 -26.60 -1.67
C TYR A 715 11.22 -27.98 -1.08
N SER A 716 11.24 -28.04 0.25
CA SER A 716 11.24 -29.29 1.00
C SER A 716 10.61 -29.09 2.38
N TYR A 717 10.20 -30.17 3.02
CA TYR A 717 9.75 -30.13 4.40
C TYR A 717 9.95 -31.47 5.09
N HIS A 718 9.88 -31.47 6.42
CA HIS A 718 9.98 -32.70 7.20
C HIS A 718 9.01 -32.66 8.38
N PRO A 719 8.34 -33.77 8.74
CA PRO A 719 7.33 -33.82 9.80
C PRO A 719 7.86 -33.63 11.23
N HIS A 720 9.18 -33.52 11.40
CA HIS A 720 9.84 -33.36 12.69
C HIS A 720 10.89 -32.25 12.61
N ASP A 721 11.01 -31.50 13.71
CA ASP A 721 12.04 -30.50 13.91
C ASP A 721 13.45 -31.11 13.87
N PRO A 722 14.44 -30.36 13.35
CA PRO A 722 15.85 -30.64 13.55
C PRO A 722 16.21 -30.73 15.04
N SER A 723 17.17 -31.59 15.36
CA SER A 723 17.71 -31.69 16.73
C SER A 723 18.55 -30.48 17.12
N SER A 724 19.18 -29.85 16.13
CA SER A 724 19.98 -28.63 16.23
C SER A 724 20.05 -27.94 14.87
N GLU A 725 20.49 -26.70 14.87
CA GLU A 725 20.77 -25.91 13.67
C GLU A 725 21.76 -26.58 12.71
N ASP A 726 22.73 -27.34 13.20
CA ASP A 726 23.73 -28.01 12.35
C ASP A 726 23.29 -29.37 11.78
N SER A 727 22.14 -29.90 12.21
CA SER A 727 21.73 -31.28 11.90
C SER A 727 20.32 -31.33 11.33
N ILE A 728 20.21 -31.09 10.03
CA ILE A 728 18.92 -31.04 9.31
C ILE A 728 18.56 -32.45 8.81
N PRO A 729 17.42 -33.04 9.22
CA PRO A 729 17.04 -34.37 8.77
C PRO A 729 16.70 -34.40 7.28
N TYR A 730 17.01 -35.51 6.61
CA TYR A 730 16.71 -35.66 5.18
C TYR A 730 15.20 -35.68 4.93
N HIS A 731 14.71 -34.75 4.10
CA HIS A 731 13.27 -34.58 3.77
C HIS A 731 12.64 -35.77 3.02
N GLY A 732 13.42 -36.75 2.55
CA GLY A 732 12.88 -37.87 1.78
C GLY A 732 12.16 -37.41 0.50
N THR A 733 10.92 -37.86 0.32
CA THR A 733 10.05 -37.50 -0.83
C THR A 733 9.32 -36.18 -0.66
N HIS A 734 9.38 -35.54 0.51
CA HIS A 734 8.73 -34.25 0.79
C HIS A 734 9.55 -33.08 0.23
N ARG A 735 9.69 -33.06 -1.10
CA ARG A 735 10.45 -32.06 -1.84
C ARG A 735 9.89 -31.89 -3.25
N GLY A 736 10.15 -30.75 -3.85
CA GLY A 736 9.80 -30.54 -5.25
C GLY A 736 10.39 -29.27 -5.83
N ILE A 737 9.95 -28.99 -7.04
CA ILE A 737 10.33 -27.82 -7.83
C ILE A 737 9.07 -27.21 -8.43
N ARG A 738 8.99 -25.89 -8.44
CA ARG A 738 7.94 -25.13 -9.12
C ARG A 738 8.56 -23.94 -9.86
N SER A 739 8.28 -23.80 -11.14
CA SER A 739 8.66 -22.62 -11.93
C SER A 739 7.63 -21.51 -11.73
N LEU A 740 8.06 -20.28 -11.47
CA LEU A 740 7.21 -19.12 -11.17
C LEU A 740 7.76 -17.82 -11.77
N LEU A 741 6.86 -16.87 -12.04
CA LEU A 741 7.19 -15.45 -12.26
C LEU A 741 7.08 -14.67 -10.94
N LEU A 742 8.21 -14.24 -10.38
CA LEU A 742 8.20 -13.47 -9.12
C LEU A 742 7.93 -11.97 -9.34
N LEU A 743 8.56 -11.35 -10.35
CA LEU A 743 8.49 -9.90 -10.60
C LEU A 743 7.52 -9.50 -11.73
N SER A 744 7.40 -10.39 -12.72
CA SER A 744 6.72 -10.12 -13.97
C SER A 744 5.32 -10.73 -14.05
N LYS A 745 4.79 -11.36 -12.98
CA LYS A 745 3.42 -11.88 -12.96
C LYS A 745 2.38 -10.75 -13.04
N LEU A 746 1.28 -10.98 -13.76
CA LEU A 746 0.15 -10.05 -13.83
C LEU A 746 -0.63 -10.06 -12.51
N SER A 747 -0.88 -8.88 -11.94
CA SER A 747 -1.66 -8.75 -10.70
C SER A 747 -3.17 -8.83 -10.99
N PRO A 748 -3.96 -9.62 -10.23
CA PRO A 748 -5.41 -9.69 -10.41
C PRO A 748 -6.08 -8.35 -10.06
N PRO A 749 -6.80 -7.70 -11.01
CA PRO A 749 -7.61 -6.53 -10.70
C PRO A 749 -8.93 -6.94 -10.04
N PRO A 750 -9.60 -6.01 -9.34
CA PRO A 750 -10.96 -6.25 -8.85
C PRO A 750 -11.89 -6.54 -10.03
N LEU A 751 -12.74 -7.55 -9.87
CA LEU A 751 -13.77 -7.88 -10.85
C LEU A 751 -15.03 -7.04 -10.61
N GLU A 752 -15.68 -6.65 -11.69
CA GLU A 752 -16.95 -5.93 -11.66
C GLU A 752 -18.05 -6.77 -10.98
N SER A 753 -18.90 -6.13 -10.18
CA SER A 753 -19.94 -6.83 -9.41
C SER A 753 -21.04 -7.47 -10.28
N ASP A 754 -21.15 -7.06 -11.53
CA ASP A 754 -22.07 -7.57 -12.54
C ASP A 754 -21.43 -8.61 -13.48
N ALA A 755 -20.19 -9.02 -13.18
CA ALA A 755 -19.49 -10.03 -13.96
C ALA A 755 -20.14 -11.42 -13.80
N ILE A 756 -20.21 -12.17 -14.90
CA ILE A 756 -20.75 -13.53 -14.95
C ILE A 756 -19.75 -14.49 -15.59
N THR A 757 -19.84 -15.77 -15.21
CA THR A 757 -18.96 -16.82 -15.74
C THR A 757 -19.65 -17.69 -16.80
N ILE A 758 -18.92 -18.06 -17.85
CA ILE A 758 -19.37 -18.94 -18.94
C ILE A 758 -18.32 -20.03 -19.15
N ASP A 759 -18.74 -21.31 -19.07
CA ASP A 759 -17.85 -22.46 -19.21
C ASP A 759 -18.04 -23.13 -20.57
N TRP A 760 -16.95 -23.29 -21.33
CA TRP A 760 -16.88 -24.09 -22.56
C TRP A 760 -16.00 -25.30 -22.32
N LYS A 761 -16.53 -26.50 -22.52
CA LYS A 761 -15.82 -27.76 -22.24
C LYS A 761 -15.90 -28.73 -23.41
N ASN A 762 -14.90 -29.60 -23.52
CA ASN A 762 -15.04 -30.84 -24.27
C ASN A 762 -16.14 -31.70 -23.61
N GLU A 763 -16.80 -32.54 -24.40
CA GLU A 763 -17.87 -33.41 -23.90
C GLU A 763 -17.56 -34.85 -24.26
N ASN A 764 -17.07 -35.58 -23.26
CA ASN A 764 -16.66 -36.97 -23.36
C ASN A 764 -15.76 -37.24 -24.58
N TYR A 765 -14.78 -36.36 -24.82
CA TYR A 765 -13.93 -36.48 -26.00
C TYR A 765 -12.96 -37.64 -25.84
N HIS A 766 -13.04 -38.63 -26.73
CA HIS A 766 -12.10 -39.73 -26.77
C HIS A 766 -10.79 -39.27 -27.44
N VAL A 767 -9.76 -39.06 -26.63
CA VAL A 767 -8.45 -38.60 -27.12
C VAL A 767 -7.79 -39.76 -27.90
N PRO A 768 -7.41 -39.55 -29.17
CA PRO A 768 -6.70 -40.56 -29.97
C PRO A 768 -5.37 -40.97 -29.32
N SER A 769 -4.97 -42.22 -29.56
CA SER A 769 -3.65 -42.75 -29.18
C SER A 769 -2.55 -42.32 -30.17
N ASN A 770 -2.55 -41.03 -30.54
CA ASN A 770 -1.52 -40.41 -31.36
C ASN A 770 -0.63 -39.55 -30.47
N ASP A 771 0.63 -39.36 -30.85
CA ASP A 771 1.59 -38.53 -30.10
C ASP A 771 1.07 -37.12 -29.84
N THR A 772 0.43 -36.54 -30.85
CA THR A 772 -0.09 -35.17 -30.83
C THR A 772 -1.48 -35.15 -31.45
N THR A 773 -2.45 -34.50 -30.78
CA THR A 773 -3.81 -34.30 -31.32
C THR A 773 -4.30 -32.88 -31.05
N TYR A 774 -4.77 -32.20 -32.09
CA TYR A 774 -5.48 -30.92 -31.99
C TYR A 774 -6.98 -31.15 -32.19
N SER A 775 -7.75 -30.98 -31.11
CA SER A 775 -9.20 -31.20 -31.09
C SER A 775 -9.94 -29.87 -31.08
N CYS A 776 -10.86 -29.69 -32.02
CA CYS A 776 -11.63 -28.47 -32.18
C CYS A 776 -13.11 -28.69 -31.82
N ARG A 777 -13.71 -27.69 -31.17
CA ARG A 777 -15.15 -27.63 -30.91
C ARG A 777 -15.68 -26.20 -31.06
N ILE A 778 -16.90 -26.07 -31.59
CA ILE A 778 -17.49 -24.77 -31.94
C ILE A 778 -18.47 -24.31 -30.86
N PHE A 779 -18.35 -23.06 -30.45
CA PHE A 779 -19.15 -22.41 -29.41
C PHE A 779 -19.64 -21.02 -29.84
N ASP A 780 -20.54 -20.45 -29.04
CA ASP A 780 -20.95 -19.06 -29.16
C ASP A 780 -21.20 -18.41 -27.78
N PHE A 781 -21.31 -17.07 -27.78
CA PHE A 781 -21.74 -16.28 -26.64
C PHE A 781 -23.23 -15.90 -26.74
N SER A 782 -24.08 -16.80 -27.28
CA SER A 782 -25.51 -16.51 -27.53
C SER A 782 -26.32 -16.12 -26.30
N SER A 783 -25.86 -16.49 -25.10
CA SER A 783 -26.47 -16.05 -23.84
C SER A 783 -26.36 -14.55 -23.60
N LEU A 784 -25.39 -13.87 -24.24
CA LEU A 784 -25.14 -12.44 -24.08
C LEU A 784 -25.98 -11.62 -25.07
N GLN A 785 -26.79 -10.70 -24.55
CA GLN A 785 -27.76 -9.92 -25.35
C GLN A 785 -27.18 -8.62 -25.94
N LYS A 786 -25.95 -8.26 -25.59
CA LYS A 786 -25.26 -7.02 -26.00
C LYS A 786 -23.75 -7.20 -25.85
N LYS A 787 -22.97 -6.21 -26.30
CA LYS A 787 -21.52 -6.18 -26.09
C LYS A 787 -21.17 -6.37 -24.61
N HIS A 788 -20.25 -7.28 -24.35
CA HIS A 788 -19.61 -7.48 -23.05
C HIS A 788 -18.10 -7.35 -23.23
N HIS A 789 -17.40 -7.11 -22.12
CA HIS A 789 -15.97 -7.26 -22.03
C HIS A 789 -15.62 -8.57 -21.34
N LEU A 790 -14.80 -9.40 -21.98
CA LEU A 790 -14.06 -10.48 -21.35
C LEU A 790 -12.97 -9.85 -20.48
N ILE A 791 -13.03 -10.12 -19.18
CA ILE A 791 -12.17 -9.50 -18.17
C ILE A 791 -11.29 -10.51 -17.43
N LYS A 792 -11.61 -11.80 -17.53
CA LYS A 792 -10.78 -12.91 -17.01
C LYS A 792 -11.08 -14.19 -17.80
N PHE A 793 -10.07 -15.01 -18.07
CA PHE A 793 -10.28 -16.40 -18.50
C PHE A 793 -9.35 -17.37 -17.76
N GLU A 794 -9.78 -18.61 -17.58
CA GLU A 794 -9.02 -19.66 -16.89
C GLU A 794 -9.37 -21.05 -17.45
N VAL A 795 -8.38 -21.96 -17.54
CA VAL A 795 -8.61 -23.32 -18.04
C VAL A 795 -9.07 -24.24 -16.90
N GLN A 796 -10.00 -25.13 -17.21
CA GLN A 796 -10.49 -26.17 -16.33
C GLN A 796 -10.00 -27.51 -16.86
N VAL A 797 -8.86 -27.98 -16.36
CA VAL A 797 -8.32 -29.30 -16.73
C VAL A 797 -9.00 -30.38 -15.91
N GLN A 798 -9.40 -31.47 -16.56
CA GLN A 798 -9.93 -32.65 -15.89
C GLN A 798 -8.85 -33.29 -15.00
N LYS A 799 -9.19 -33.62 -13.75
CA LYS A 799 -8.24 -34.22 -12.81
C LYS A 799 -7.60 -35.49 -13.40
N GLY A 800 -6.27 -35.57 -13.38
CA GLY A 800 -5.49 -36.66 -13.96
C GLY A 800 -5.09 -36.44 -15.43
N HIS A 801 -5.52 -35.34 -16.05
CA HIS A 801 -5.22 -34.97 -17.44
C HIS A 801 -4.23 -33.79 -17.54
N GLU A 802 -3.64 -33.36 -16.43
CA GLU A 802 -2.75 -32.20 -16.33
C GLU A 802 -1.48 -32.35 -17.19
N VAL A 803 -1.03 -33.59 -17.40
CA VAL A 803 0.10 -33.91 -18.29
C VAL A 803 -0.31 -34.13 -19.75
N LEU A 804 -1.61 -34.23 -20.01
CA LEU A 804 -2.17 -34.53 -21.34
C LEU A 804 -2.58 -33.24 -22.06
N VAL A 805 -3.31 -32.35 -21.39
CA VAL A 805 -3.77 -31.07 -21.96
C VAL A 805 -2.62 -30.07 -21.94
N HIS A 806 -2.04 -29.79 -23.12
CA HIS A 806 -0.83 -29.00 -23.22
C HIS A 806 -1.10 -27.50 -23.47
N HIS A 807 -2.04 -27.17 -24.35
CA HIS A 807 -2.52 -25.80 -24.54
C HIS A 807 -3.96 -25.78 -25.04
N LEU A 808 -4.62 -24.64 -24.84
CA LEU A 808 -5.98 -24.38 -25.29
C LEU A 808 -6.05 -22.98 -25.89
N VAL A 809 -6.57 -22.88 -27.12
CA VAL A 809 -6.71 -21.61 -27.84
C VAL A 809 -8.15 -21.43 -28.27
N VAL A 810 -8.66 -20.21 -28.17
CA VAL A 810 -10.00 -19.85 -28.62
C VAL A 810 -9.91 -18.78 -29.70
N TYR A 811 -10.48 -19.10 -30.85
CA TYR A 811 -10.48 -18.26 -32.05
C TYR A 811 -11.88 -17.70 -32.33
N LYS A 812 -11.97 -16.48 -32.87
CA LYS A 812 -13.21 -15.84 -33.33
C LYS A 812 -13.31 -15.86 -34.86
N CYS A 813 -14.25 -16.63 -35.39
CA CYS A 813 -14.28 -17.03 -36.79
C CYS A 813 -15.53 -16.56 -37.54
N PRO A 814 -15.36 -15.80 -38.65
CA PRO A 814 -16.47 -15.43 -39.53
C PRO A 814 -16.88 -16.60 -40.43
N GLY A 815 -18.15 -16.65 -40.81
CA GLY A 815 -18.65 -17.55 -41.86
C GLY A 815 -18.92 -19.00 -41.44
N ILE A 816 -18.79 -19.34 -40.14
CA ILE A 816 -19.17 -20.67 -39.63
C ILE A 816 -20.70 -20.79 -39.56
N ASN A 817 -21.23 -21.94 -39.99
CA ASN A 817 -22.66 -22.22 -39.88
C ASN A 817 -23.08 -22.40 -38.41
N ARG A 818 -24.05 -21.59 -37.96
CA ARG A 818 -24.54 -21.59 -36.57
C ARG A 818 -25.13 -22.93 -36.10
N ASN A 819 -25.58 -23.80 -37.02
CA ASN A 819 -26.04 -25.15 -36.67
C ASN A 819 -24.92 -26.05 -36.11
N LEU A 820 -23.65 -25.63 -36.23
CA LEU A 820 -22.49 -26.33 -35.70
C LEU A 820 -22.15 -25.95 -34.25
N VAL A 821 -22.83 -24.95 -33.66
CA VAL A 821 -22.61 -24.58 -32.26
C VAL A 821 -22.90 -25.80 -31.37
N ASN A 822 -21.96 -26.10 -30.47
CA ASN A 822 -21.95 -27.26 -29.59
C ASN A 822 -21.92 -28.63 -30.31
N SER A 823 -21.52 -28.69 -31.58
CA SER A 823 -21.29 -29.98 -32.26
C SER A 823 -20.23 -30.82 -31.54
N PRO A 824 -20.16 -32.13 -31.78
CA PRO A 824 -19.07 -32.97 -31.30
C PRO A 824 -17.70 -32.43 -31.74
N ASN A 825 -16.68 -32.75 -30.96
CA ASN A 825 -15.29 -32.45 -31.30
C ASN A 825 -14.87 -33.10 -32.63
N TYR A 826 -13.98 -32.44 -33.35
CA TYR A 826 -13.33 -32.95 -34.56
C TYR A 826 -11.83 -32.67 -34.52
N ILE A 827 -11.05 -33.38 -35.34
CA ILE A 827 -9.61 -33.13 -35.46
C ILE A 827 -9.42 -31.91 -36.36
N CYS A 828 -8.84 -30.83 -35.80
CA CYS A 828 -8.78 -29.51 -36.44
C CYS A 828 -8.14 -29.54 -37.84
N GLN A 829 -7.11 -30.38 -38.01
CA GLN A 829 -6.27 -30.44 -39.21
C GLN A 829 -6.78 -31.43 -40.26
N GLU A 830 -7.61 -32.40 -39.86
CA GLU A 830 -8.10 -33.48 -40.73
C GLU A 830 -9.50 -33.20 -41.30
N ASP A 831 -10.20 -32.16 -40.81
CA ASP A 831 -11.49 -31.79 -41.37
C ASP A 831 -11.31 -31.22 -42.80
N SER A 832 -11.92 -31.90 -43.76
CA SER A 832 -11.93 -31.51 -45.17
C SER A 832 -12.68 -30.19 -45.44
N ASP A 833 -13.53 -29.76 -44.51
CA ASP A 833 -14.25 -28.50 -44.58
C ASP A 833 -13.40 -27.36 -44.05
N LYS A 834 -12.77 -26.62 -44.96
CA LYS A 834 -11.96 -25.44 -44.64
C LYS A 834 -12.73 -24.34 -43.89
N THR A 835 -14.06 -24.36 -43.88
CA THR A 835 -14.88 -23.41 -43.10
C THR A 835 -14.92 -23.73 -41.61
N LYS A 836 -14.37 -24.89 -41.20
CA LYS A 836 -14.24 -25.34 -39.80
C LYS A 836 -12.80 -25.36 -39.31
N GLN A 837 -11.84 -24.79 -40.04
CA GLN A 837 -10.47 -24.68 -39.53
C GLN A 837 -10.34 -23.46 -38.60
N PRO A 838 -9.40 -23.49 -37.64
CA PRO A 838 -9.09 -22.33 -36.82
C PRO A 838 -8.82 -21.09 -37.69
N CYS A 839 -9.44 -19.97 -37.31
CA CYS A 839 -9.21 -18.68 -37.93
C CYS A 839 -8.19 -17.87 -37.13
N GLY A 840 -7.66 -16.78 -37.69
CA GLY A 840 -6.51 -16.08 -37.08
C GLY A 840 -6.81 -15.16 -35.87
N LYS A 841 -8.06 -14.89 -35.51
CA LYS A 841 -8.37 -13.92 -34.43
C LYS A 841 -8.45 -14.63 -33.07
N ILE A 842 -7.42 -14.49 -32.24
CA ILE A 842 -7.36 -15.10 -30.89
C ILE A 842 -8.18 -14.26 -29.88
N VAL A 843 -8.92 -14.96 -29.02
CA VAL A 843 -9.78 -14.41 -27.95
C VAL A 843 -9.23 -14.78 -26.58
N ALA A 844 -8.77 -16.01 -26.43
CA ALA A 844 -8.11 -16.51 -25.25
C ALA A 844 -7.10 -17.58 -25.65
N ILE A 845 -6.04 -17.69 -24.86
CA ILE A 845 -4.99 -18.66 -25.06
C ILE A 845 -4.47 -19.08 -23.69
N TRP A 846 -4.15 -20.34 -23.52
CA TRP A 846 -3.55 -20.88 -22.30
C TRP A 846 -2.58 -22.00 -22.69
N ALA A 847 -1.48 -22.12 -21.96
CA ALA A 847 -0.51 -23.19 -22.13
C ALA A 847 -0.11 -23.75 -20.75
N VAL A 848 0.50 -24.93 -20.75
CA VAL A 848 0.90 -25.65 -19.54
C VAL A 848 1.64 -24.77 -18.53
N GLY A 849 1.26 -24.90 -17.25
CA GLY A 849 1.77 -24.10 -16.15
C GLY A 849 1.26 -22.65 -16.10
N GLY A 850 0.52 -22.19 -17.11
CA GLY A 850 -0.16 -20.89 -17.07
C GLY A 850 -1.35 -20.90 -16.11
N GLU A 851 -1.66 -19.73 -15.55
CA GLU A 851 -2.77 -19.56 -14.61
C GLU A 851 -3.96 -18.84 -15.25
N ALA A 852 -4.90 -18.37 -14.43
CA ALA A 852 -5.96 -17.49 -14.87
C ALA A 852 -5.39 -16.16 -15.38
N PHE A 853 -5.81 -15.75 -16.57
CA PHE A 853 -5.46 -14.45 -17.12
C PHE A 853 -6.49 -13.40 -16.70
N TYR A 854 -6.00 -12.21 -16.35
CA TYR A 854 -6.84 -11.06 -16.01
C TYR A 854 -6.52 -9.88 -16.91
N PHE A 855 -7.56 -9.26 -17.47
CA PHE A 855 -7.42 -8.00 -18.19
C PHE A 855 -7.32 -6.82 -17.20
N PRO A 856 -6.56 -5.76 -17.53
CA PRO A 856 -6.37 -4.59 -16.66
C PRO A 856 -7.64 -3.74 -16.57
N THR A 857 -7.82 -2.96 -15.50
CA THR A 857 -9.04 -2.14 -15.29
C THR A 857 -9.37 -1.17 -16.43
N GLU A 858 -8.38 -0.82 -17.23
CA GLU A 858 -8.45 0.09 -18.36
C GLU A 858 -9.06 -0.55 -19.60
N ALA A 859 -9.00 -1.89 -19.73
CA ALA A 859 -9.40 -2.58 -20.95
C ALA A 859 -10.03 -3.96 -20.72
N GLY A 860 -10.92 -4.35 -21.61
CA GLY A 860 -11.46 -5.71 -21.69
C GLY A 860 -11.56 -6.17 -23.15
N LEU A 861 -11.50 -7.47 -23.39
CA LEU A 861 -11.58 -7.98 -24.76
C LEU A 861 -13.06 -8.04 -25.20
N PRO A 862 -13.46 -7.33 -26.27
CA PRO A 862 -14.86 -7.23 -26.65
C PRO A 862 -15.41 -8.57 -27.17
N VAL A 863 -16.55 -8.99 -26.63
CA VAL A 863 -17.31 -10.17 -27.06
C VAL A 863 -18.81 -9.83 -27.22
N ALA A 864 -19.52 -10.60 -28.04
CA ALA A 864 -20.96 -10.45 -28.29
C ALA A 864 -21.37 -9.04 -28.77
N GLU A 865 -20.63 -8.49 -29.74
CA GLU A 865 -20.92 -7.15 -30.26
C GLU A 865 -22.27 -7.09 -31.01
N PRO A 866 -23.02 -5.97 -30.99
CA PRO A 866 -24.26 -5.87 -31.77
C PRO A 866 -24.01 -6.11 -33.26
N GLY A 867 -24.70 -7.11 -33.83
CA GLY A 867 -24.52 -7.53 -35.23
C GLY A 867 -23.43 -8.58 -35.46
N ASP A 868 -22.79 -9.07 -34.41
CA ASP A 868 -21.77 -10.12 -34.48
C ASP A 868 -22.38 -11.46 -34.91
N THR A 869 -22.00 -11.92 -36.11
CA THR A 869 -22.40 -13.24 -36.65
C THR A 869 -21.28 -14.27 -36.54
N GLU A 870 -20.11 -13.87 -36.04
CA GLU A 870 -18.94 -14.72 -35.88
C GLU A 870 -19.17 -15.74 -34.73
N LEU A 871 -18.68 -16.97 -34.93
CA LEU A 871 -18.69 -18.04 -33.93
C LEU A 871 -17.28 -18.29 -33.42
N TYR A 872 -17.12 -19.15 -32.42
CA TYR A 872 -15.85 -19.36 -31.76
C TYR A 872 -15.41 -20.82 -31.90
N ILE A 873 -14.13 -21.05 -32.19
CA ILE A 873 -13.53 -22.39 -32.19
C ILE A 873 -12.62 -22.48 -30.97
N MET A 874 -12.89 -23.45 -30.10
CA MET A 874 -11.98 -23.86 -29.03
C MET A 874 -11.14 -25.03 -29.54
N GLU A 875 -9.82 -24.82 -29.62
CA GLU A 875 -8.82 -25.80 -29.98
C GLU A 875 -8.10 -26.27 -28.71
N THR A 876 -8.13 -27.57 -28.43
CA THR A 876 -7.41 -28.22 -27.34
C THR A 876 -6.30 -29.08 -27.93
N HIS A 877 -5.05 -28.79 -27.56
CA HIS A 877 -3.90 -29.62 -27.92
C HIS A 877 -3.63 -30.64 -26.82
N TYR A 878 -3.71 -31.92 -27.19
CA TYR A 878 -3.33 -33.05 -26.37
C TYR A 878 -1.94 -33.55 -26.77
N ASN A 879 -1.02 -33.57 -25.80
CA ASN A 879 0.31 -34.14 -25.93
C ASN A 879 0.32 -35.52 -25.27
N ASN A 880 0.36 -36.59 -26.07
CA ASN A 880 0.26 -37.98 -25.63
C ASN A 880 1.46 -38.82 -26.12
N PRO A 881 2.69 -38.48 -25.68
CA PRO A 881 3.91 -39.16 -26.15
C PRO A 881 3.98 -40.63 -25.74
N GLU A 882 3.22 -41.04 -24.72
CA GLU A 882 3.09 -42.44 -24.29
C GLU A 882 2.06 -43.24 -25.11
N LEU A 883 1.38 -42.60 -26.07
CA LEU A 883 0.36 -43.21 -26.93
C LEU A 883 -0.76 -43.92 -26.15
N LYS A 884 -1.14 -43.37 -24.99
CA LYS A 884 -2.19 -43.93 -24.13
C LYS A 884 -3.52 -43.95 -24.88
N SER A 885 -4.20 -45.09 -24.86
CA SER A 885 -5.53 -45.27 -25.45
C SER A 885 -6.63 -45.22 -24.38
N GLY A 886 -7.86 -44.87 -24.79
CA GLY A 886 -9.04 -44.93 -23.90
C GLY A 886 -9.21 -43.74 -22.96
N MET A 887 -8.44 -42.67 -23.14
CA MET A 887 -8.57 -41.42 -22.40
C MET A 887 -9.83 -40.67 -22.85
N VAL A 888 -10.64 -40.20 -21.89
CA VAL A 888 -11.88 -39.44 -22.13
C VAL A 888 -11.80 -38.10 -21.40
N ASP A 889 -11.73 -37.01 -22.16
CA ASP A 889 -11.49 -35.66 -21.66
C ASP A 889 -12.74 -34.76 -21.69
N ASN A 890 -12.91 -33.98 -20.63
CA ASN A 890 -13.93 -32.93 -20.47
C ASN A 890 -13.30 -31.60 -20.04
N SER A 891 -12.02 -31.40 -20.36
CA SER A 891 -11.31 -30.15 -20.08
C SER A 891 -11.86 -29.01 -20.94
N GLY A 892 -11.63 -27.77 -20.53
CA GLY A 892 -12.19 -26.61 -21.19
C GLY A 892 -11.68 -25.29 -20.65
N ILE A 893 -12.37 -24.21 -20.99
CA ILE A 893 -12.06 -22.84 -20.58
C ILE A 893 -13.29 -22.17 -19.97
N ARG A 894 -13.05 -21.40 -18.90
CA ARG A 894 -14.03 -20.55 -18.23
C ARG A 894 -13.71 -19.10 -18.55
N PHE A 895 -14.72 -18.38 -19.03
CA PHE A 895 -14.68 -16.95 -19.27
C PHE A 895 -15.42 -16.21 -18.16
N THR A 896 -14.92 -15.05 -17.76
CA THR A 896 -15.64 -14.09 -16.91
C THR A 896 -15.86 -12.82 -17.72
N VAL A 897 -17.13 -12.46 -17.93
CA VAL A 897 -17.54 -11.35 -18.80
C VAL A 897 -18.41 -10.36 -18.03
N THR A 898 -18.33 -9.07 -18.38
CA THR A 898 -19.17 -8.01 -17.78
C THR A 898 -19.87 -7.16 -18.85
N PRO A 899 -21.14 -6.76 -18.65
CA PRO A 899 -21.81 -5.77 -19.50
C PRO A 899 -21.34 -4.33 -19.23
N THR A 900 -20.61 -4.09 -18.13
CA THR A 900 -19.98 -2.80 -17.81
C THR A 900 -18.67 -2.69 -18.58
N LEU A 901 -18.71 -2.01 -19.71
CA LEU A 901 -17.56 -1.88 -20.60
C LEU A 901 -16.48 -1.00 -19.96
N ARG A 902 -15.24 -1.49 -19.95
CA ARG A 902 -14.04 -0.73 -19.61
C ARG A 902 -13.73 0.29 -20.70
N GLN A 903 -12.82 1.21 -20.39
CA GLN A 903 -12.52 2.37 -21.25
C GLN A 903 -12.05 1.98 -22.65
N HIS A 904 -11.28 0.90 -22.76
CA HIS A 904 -10.71 0.46 -24.03
C HIS A 904 -11.09 -0.99 -24.37
N ASP A 905 -11.28 -1.25 -25.66
CA ASP A 905 -11.26 -2.63 -26.16
C ASP A 905 -9.80 -3.12 -26.19
N ALA A 906 -9.54 -4.31 -25.67
CA ALA A 906 -8.25 -4.99 -25.76
C ALA A 906 -8.13 -5.80 -27.06
N GLY A 907 -6.90 -5.98 -27.52
CA GLY A 907 -6.52 -6.86 -28.63
C GLY A 907 -5.40 -7.82 -28.24
N ILE A 908 -5.27 -8.89 -29.02
CA ILE A 908 -4.18 -9.87 -28.93
C ILE A 908 -3.49 -9.90 -30.28
N LEU A 909 -2.18 -9.65 -30.29
CA LEU A 909 -1.31 -9.78 -31.44
C LEU A 909 -0.46 -11.05 -31.29
N GLU A 910 -0.64 -12.01 -32.18
CA GLU A 910 0.27 -13.13 -32.35
C GLU A 910 1.50 -12.69 -33.17
N PHE A 911 2.69 -12.79 -32.60
CA PHE A 911 3.94 -12.54 -33.31
C PHE A 911 4.77 -13.82 -33.32
N THR A 912 4.95 -14.41 -34.51
CA THR A 912 5.39 -15.82 -34.60
C THR A 912 6.20 -16.16 -35.84
N ALA A 913 7.08 -17.16 -35.73
CA ALA A 913 7.57 -17.89 -36.89
C ALA A 913 6.41 -18.77 -37.43
N PRO A 914 6.16 -18.83 -38.75
CA PRO A 914 5.20 -19.78 -39.30
C PRO A 914 5.45 -21.19 -38.75
N VAL A 915 4.39 -21.85 -38.29
CA VAL A 915 4.43 -23.23 -37.79
C VAL A 915 4.53 -24.18 -38.98
N ASP A 916 5.71 -24.20 -39.60
CA ASP A 916 6.04 -25.00 -40.76
C ASP A 916 7.54 -25.33 -40.81
N THR A 917 7.93 -26.07 -41.83
CA THR A 917 9.29 -26.60 -41.99
C THR A 917 10.36 -25.54 -42.35
N ASN A 918 10.00 -24.24 -42.41
CA ASN A 918 10.97 -23.17 -42.65
C ASN A 918 11.77 -22.79 -41.38
N LEU A 919 11.26 -23.09 -40.18
CA LEU A 919 12.05 -23.07 -38.96
C LEU A 919 12.91 -24.33 -38.93
N VAL A 920 14.24 -24.16 -38.93
CA VAL A 920 15.21 -25.26 -39.01
C VAL A 920 16.22 -25.13 -37.88
N ILE A 921 16.27 -26.13 -37.01
CA ILE A 921 17.17 -26.19 -35.86
C ILE A 921 18.13 -27.37 -36.05
N PRO A 922 19.44 -27.13 -36.25
CA PRO A 922 20.43 -28.19 -36.37
C PRO A 922 20.52 -29.04 -35.10
N PRO A 923 20.86 -30.34 -35.20
CA PRO A 923 21.15 -31.16 -34.03
C PRO A 923 22.43 -30.71 -33.31
N HIS A 924 22.59 -31.14 -32.06
CA HIS A 924 23.80 -30.97 -31.25
C HIS A 924 24.21 -29.52 -30.94
N GLN A 925 23.26 -28.58 -30.91
CA GLN A 925 23.51 -27.18 -30.54
C GLN A 925 23.04 -26.92 -29.11
N SER A 926 23.89 -26.38 -28.25
CA SER A 926 23.50 -26.01 -26.88
C SER A 926 22.83 -24.64 -26.79
N ASN A 927 22.93 -23.81 -27.83
CA ASN A 927 22.42 -22.44 -27.85
C ASN A 927 22.21 -21.98 -29.32
N PHE A 928 21.19 -22.53 -29.98
CA PHE A 928 20.79 -22.11 -31.33
C PHE A 928 19.70 -21.05 -31.26
N VAL A 929 19.88 -19.91 -31.93
CA VAL A 929 18.91 -18.80 -31.91
C VAL A 929 18.20 -18.69 -33.25
N SER A 930 16.86 -18.68 -33.23
CA SER A 930 16.03 -18.25 -34.36
C SER A 930 15.50 -16.83 -34.11
N SER A 931 15.27 -16.07 -35.20
CA SER A 931 14.73 -14.71 -35.09
C SER A 931 13.56 -14.51 -36.06
N VAL A 932 12.52 -13.84 -35.57
CA VAL A 932 11.31 -13.45 -36.29
C VAL A 932 11.19 -11.93 -36.23
N TYR A 933 10.69 -11.30 -37.28
CA TYR A 933 10.67 -9.85 -37.44
C TYR A 933 9.26 -9.35 -37.74
N CYS A 934 8.85 -8.27 -37.06
CA CYS A 934 7.72 -7.44 -37.46
C CYS A 934 8.26 -6.06 -37.82
N ASN A 935 8.27 -5.73 -39.12
CA ASN A 935 9.03 -4.57 -39.61
C ASN A 935 8.34 -3.23 -39.27
N GLU A 936 9.11 -2.15 -39.37
CA GLU A 936 8.65 -0.80 -39.04
C GLU A 936 7.44 -0.35 -39.87
N SER A 937 7.42 -0.69 -41.16
CA SER A 937 6.30 -0.32 -42.04
C SER A 937 4.98 -0.95 -41.60
N THR A 938 5.00 -2.24 -41.26
CA THR A 938 3.83 -2.99 -40.79
C THR A 938 3.33 -2.40 -39.47
N VAL A 939 4.20 -2.28 -38.46
CA VAL A 939 3.81 -1.71 -37.16
C VAL A 939 3.28 -0.29 -37.33
N THR A 940 3.94 0.53 -38.15
CA THR A 940 3.51 1.91 -38.41
C THR A 940 2.13 1.95 -39.04
N GLU A 941 1.87 1.18 -40.09
CA GLU A 941 0.59 1.12 -40.79
C GLU A 941 -0.57 0.86 -39.84
N TYR A 942 -0.46 -0.16 -38.98
CA TYR A 942 -1.54 -0.55 -38.08
C TYR A 942 -1.68 0.29 -36.81
N LEU A 943 -0.67 1.10 -36.50
CA LEU A 943 -0.74 2.09 -35.42
C LEU A 943 -1.15 3.48 -35.93
N GLN A 944 -1.38 3.69 -37.23
CA GLN A 944 -1.84 4.98 -37.76
C GLN A 944 -3.17 5.43 -37.14
N GLU A 945 -4.06 4.48 -36.82
CA GLU A 945 -5.34 4.75 -36.16
C GLU A 945 -5.16 5.28 -34.72
N TYR A 946 -3.99 5.08 -34.14
CA TYR A 946 -3.64 5.49 -32.77
C TYR A 946 -2.37 6.33 -32.78
N PRO A 947 -2.46 7.66 -33.00
CA PRO A 947 -1.30 8.56 -33.08
C PRO A 947 -0.40 8.52 -31.83
N ASN A 948 -0.98 8.16 -30.68
CA ASN A 948 -0.28 8.05 -29.40
C ASN A 948 0.29 6.64 -29.14
N GLY A 949 0.08 5.69 -30.05
CA GLY A 949 0.47 4.29 -29.91
C GLY A 949 -0.55 3.44 -29.15
N VAL A 950 -0.20 2.17 -28.92
CA VAL A 950 -0.98 1.19 -28.14
C VAL A 950 -0.17 0.75 -26.93
N ASN A 951 -0.83 0.60 -25.79
CA ASN A 951 -0.24 0.14 -24.55
C ASN A 951 -0.27 -1.39 -24.51
N VAL A 952 0.90 -2.00 -24.47
CA VAL A 952 1.10 -3.43 -24.21
C VAL A 952 1.12 -3.62 -22.71
N PHE A 953 0.19 -4.43 -22.21
CA PHE A 953 0.03 -4.71 -20.78
C PHE A 953 0.44 -6.14 -20.41
N GLY A 954 0.44 -7.06 -21.37
CA GLY A 954 0.79 -8.46 -21.13
C GLY A 954 1.45 -9.11 -22.33
N VAL A 955 2.30 -10.12 -22.08
CA VAL A 955 2.87 -10.98 -23.11
C VAL A 955 2.92 -12.43 -22.64
N GLN A 956 2.69 -13.38 -23.54
CA GLN A 956 2.86 -14.81 -23.28
C GLN A 956 3.82 -15.39 -24.32
N GLN A 957 4.86 -16.08 -23.87
CA GLN A 957 5.91 -16.65 -24.73
C GLN A 957 5.72 -18.16 -24.85
N HIS A 958 5.91 -18.70 -26.05
CA HIS A 958 5.66 -20.11 -26.34
C HIS A 958 6.72 -20.70 -27.28
N ALA A 959 7.23 -21.87 -26.90
CA ALA A 959 8.12 -22.75 -27.66
C ALA A 959 7.88 -24.20 -27.21
N HIS A 960 8.50 -25.17 -27.89
CA HIS A 960 8.42 -26.57 -27.49
C HIS A 960 9.66 -27.00 -26.66
N LEU A 961 9.94 -28.30 -26.61
CA LEU A 961 10.85 -28.93 -25.66
C LEU A 961 12.30 -28.40 -25.68
N LEU A 962 12.78 -27.97 -26.85
CA LEU A 962 14.13 -27.44 -27.03
C LEU A 962 14.24 -26.00 -26.53
N GLY A 963 13.15 -25.25 -26.39
CA GLY A 963 13.16 -23.86 -25.91
C GLY A 963 13.85 -23.71 -24.54
N LYS A 964 14.75 -22.73 -24.42
CA LYS A 964 15.47 -22.37 -23.18
C LYS A 964 15.49 -20.89 -22.85
N ALA A 965 15.36 -20.02 -23.87
CA ALA A 965 15.19 -18.59 -23.65
C ALA A 965 14.36 -17.97 -24.77
N ILE A 966 13.55 -16.96 -24.43
CA ILE A 966 12.73 -16.23 -25.40
C ILE A 966 12.82 -14.73 -25.10
N LYS A 967 13.11 -13.92 -26.12
CA LYS A 967 13.25 -12.47 -26.01
C LYS A 967 12.45 -11.74 -27.09
N THR A 968 11.67 -10.75 -26.69
CA THR A 968 10.87 -9.91 -27.59
C THR A 968 11.39 -8.48 -27.54
N ARG A 969 12.24 -8.12 -28.49
CA ARG A 969 12.93 -6.83 -28.59
C ARG A 969 12.05 -5.80 -29.30
N VAL A 970 12.24 -4.53 -28.94
CA VAL A 970 11.60 -3.38 -29.59
C VAL A 970 12.69 -2.45 -30.10
N ILE A 971 12.66 -2.12 -31.39
CA ILE A 971 13.59 -1.19 -32.03
C ILE A 971 12.80 0.04 -32.46
N HIS A 972 13.07 1.19 -31.86
CA HIS A 972 12.44 2.45 -32.28
C HIS A 972 13.41 3.23 -33.16
N LYS A 973 13.08 3.44 -34.44
CA LYS A 973 13.91 4.23 -35.37
C LYS A 973 15.39 3.82 -35.38
N GLY A 974 15.65 2.51 -35.35
CA GLY A 974 16.99 1.93 -35.34
C GLY A 974 17.69 1.84 -33.98
N VAL A 975 17.08 2.32 -32.89
CA VAL A 975 17.64 2.22 -31.53
C VAL A 975 16.90 1.16 -30.73
N GLU A 976 17.62 0.17 -30.21
CA GLU A 976 17.06 -0.85 -29.33
C GLU A 976 16.57 -0.26 -28.02
N GLN A 977 15.40 -0.71 -27.60
CA GLN A 977 14.71 -0.28 -26.41
C GLN A 977 14.58 -1.44 -25.43
N LYS A 978 14.12 -1.17 -24.20
CA LYS A 978 13.76 -2.23 -23.24
C LYS A 978 12.82 -3.26 -23.91
N PRO A 979 13.15 -4.57 -23.90
CA PRO A 979 12.30 -5.59 -24.51
C PRO A 979 10.91 -5.65 -23.86
N LEU A 980 9.92 -6.16 -24.61
CA LEU A 980 8.58 -6.45 -24.07
C LEU A 980 8.63 -7.61 -23.06
N ALA A 981 9.46 -8.62 -23.34
CA ALA A 981 9.86 -9.67 -22.41
C ALA A 981 11.24 -10.19 -22.79
N ASP A 982 12.01 -10.62 -21.78
CA ASP A 982 13.30 -11.28 -21.91
C ASP A 982 13.30 -12.35 -20.81
N ASP A 983 13.18 -13.62 -21.20
CA ASP A 983 13.23 -14.75 -20.28
C ASP A 983 14.39 -15.66 -20.66
N LYS A 984 15.44 -15.62 -19.85
CA LYS A 984 16.65 -16.43 -20.02
C LYS A 984 16.53 -17.85 -19.51
N TYR A 985 15.48 -18.13 -18.71
CA TYR A 985 15.30 -19.39 -18.01
C TYR A 985 13.96 -20.05 -18.35
N TYR A 986 13.46 -19.79 -19.56
CA TYR A 986 12.21 -20.32 -20.09
C TYR A 986 12.05 -21.82 -19.83
N ASP A 987 10.88 -22.18 -19.32
CA ASP A 987 10.51 -23.55 -19.00
C ASP A 987 9.29 -23.94 -19.83
N PHE A 988 9.45 -24.97 -20.66
CA PHE A 988 8.37 -25.53 -21.45
C PHE A 988 7.15 -25.92 -20.60
N ASN A 989 7.35 -26.34 -19.35
CA ASN A 989 6.26 -26.72 -18.45
C ASN A 989 5.63 -25.54 -17.69
N TYR A 990 6.10 -24.31 -17.93
CA TYR A 990 5.59 -23.10 -17.29
C TYR A 990 5.56 -21.92 -18.27
N GLN A 991 4.41 -21.72 -18.90
CA GLN A 991 4.21 -20.76 -19.99
C GLN A 991 3.16 -19.71 -19.63
N ASP A 992 3.38 -19.04 -18.51
CA ASP A 992 2.44 -18.07 -17.93
C ASP A 992 2.60 -16.65 -18.53
N PHE A 993 1.64 -15.78 -18.21
CA PHE A 993 1.57 -14.43 -18.73
C PHE A 993 2.45 -13.46 -17.95
N ARG A 994 3.27 -12.70 -18.69
CA ARG A 994 4.15 -11.66 -18.16
C ARG A 994 3.52 -10.29 -18.32
N ARG A 995 3.62 -9.46 -17.30
CA ARG A 995 3.33 -8.03 -17.37
C ARG A 995 4.33 -7.34 -18.28
N ALA A 996 3.81 -6.64 -19.26
CA ALA A 996 4.54 -5.65 -20.03
C ALA A 996 3.98 -4.26 -19.68
N ASN A 997 4.81 -3.23 -19.59
CA ASN A 997 4.34 -1.86 -19.38
C ASN A 997 5.04 -0.95 -20.38
N ARG A 998 4.55 -0.99 -21.63
CA ARG A 998 5.20 -0.29 -22.73
C ARG A 998 4.18 0.14 -23.79
N THR A 999 4.36 1.35 -24.32
CA THR A 999 3.63 1.79 -25.51
C THR A 999 4.40 1.42 -26.77
N LEU A 1000 3.76 0.68 -27.68
CA LEU A 1000 4.23 0.52 -29.06
C LEU A 1000 3.73 1.70 -29.90
N ARG A 1001 4.61 2.27 -30.73
CA ARG A 1001 4.36 3.49 -31.51
C ARG A 1001 4.69 3.28 -32.97
N ALA A 1002 4.12 4.13 -33.82
CA ALA A 1002 4.59 4.27 -35.20
C ALA A 1002 6.11 4.54 -35.22
N GLY A 1003 6.84 3.83 -36.08
CA GLY A 1003 8.31 3.82 -36.11
C GLY A 1003 8.99 2.73 -35.28
N ASP A 1004 8.23 1.88 -34.58
CA ASP A 1004 8.77 0.69 -33.90
C ASP A 1004 8.86 -0.51 -34.86
N SER A 1005 9.87 -1.36 -34.68
CA SER A 1005 9.90 -2.73 -35.18
C SER A 1005 10.12 -3.72 -34.03
N LEU A 1006 9.61 -4.94 -34.20
CA LEU A 1006 9.70 -6.00 -33.19
C LEU A 1006 10.61 -7.12 -33.70
N ILE A 1007 11.41 -7.68 -32.80
CA ILE A 1007 12.22 -8.87 -33.07
C ILE A 1007 11.94 -9.90 -31.97
N LEU A 1008 11.46 -11.08 -32.34
CA LEU A 1008 11.32 -12.21 -31.44
C LEU A 1008 12.49 -13.15 -31.65
N GLU A 1009 13.21 -13.48 -30.58
CA GLU A 1009 14.34 -14.40 -30.56
C GLU A 1009 14.01 -15.60 -29.68
N CYS A 1010 14.09 -16.80 -30.23
CA CYS A 1010 13.93 -18.05 -29.48
C CYS A 1010 15.25 -18.82 -29.49
N THR A 1011 15.69 -19.22 -28.30
CA THR A 1011 16.92 -19.96 -28.07
C THR A 1011 16.59 -21.41 -27.75
N TYR A 1012 17.25 -22.33 -28.46
CA TYR A 1012 17.03 -23.76 -28.38
C TYR A 1012 18.29 -24.52 -27.96
N ASP A 1013 18.08 -25.55 -27.14
CA ASP A 1013 19.08 -26.57 -26.84
C ASP A 1013 18.69 -27.89 -27.51
N SER A 1014 19.35 -28.20 -28.63
CA SER A 1014 19.21 -29.43 -29.42
C SER A 1014 20.36 -30.43 -29.17
N THR A 1015 21.13 -30.31 -28.06
CA THR A 1015 22.24 -31.22 -27.72
C THR A 1015 21.82 -32.69 -27.75
N GLY A 1016 20.61 -32.97 -27.25
CA GLY A 1016 20.01 -34.31 -27.21
C GLY A 1016 19.37 -34.79 -28.51
N ARG A 1017 19.30 -33.98 -29.57
CA ARG A 1017 18.72 -34.38 -30.87
C ARG A 1017 19.82 -34.85 -31.83
N THR A 1018 19.56 -35.94 -32.55
CA THR A 1018 20.45 -36.50 -33.58
C THR A 1018 20.11 -36.03 -35.00
N ASN A 1019 18.84 -35.70 -35.24
CA ASN A 1019 18.33 -35.21 -36.52
C ASN A 1019 17.99 -33.72 -36.42
N VAL A 1020 17.87 -33.07 -37.58
CA VAL A 1020 17.35 -31.70 -37.69
C VAL A 1020 15.92 -31.65 -37.14
N THR A 1021 15.66 -30.68 -36.26
CA THR A 1021 14.31 -30.38 -35.79
C THR A 1021 13.72 -29.26 -36.65
N TYR A 1022 12.50 -29.46 -37.12
CA TYR A 1022 11.77 -28.48 -37.91
C TYR A 1022 10.68 -27.80 -37.08
N GLY A 1023 10.19 -26.66 -37.56
CA GLY A 1023 8.95 -26.08 -37.05
C GLY A 1023 7.75 -26.98 -37.36
N GLY A 1024 6.84 -27.10 -36.40
CA GLY A 1024 5.67 -27.97 -36.54
C GLY A 1024 4.80 -28.05 -35.31
N TYR A 1025 3.78 -28.91 -35.37
CA TYR A 1025 2.69 -28.98 -34.40
C TYR A 1025 2.96 -29.97 -33.26
N SER A 1026 3.85 -30.95 -33.44
CA SER A 1026 4.23 -31.88 -32.36
C SER A 1026 5.16 -31.19 -31.36
N THR A 1027 5.09 -31.57 -30.08
CA THR A 1027 6.06 -31.12 -29.06
C THR A 1027 7.49 -31.59 -29.34
N GLN A 1028 7.66 -32.58 -30.23
CA GLN A 1028 8.97 -33.01 -30.75
C GLN A 1028 9.49 -32.12 -31.89
N GLU A 1029 8.60 -31.37 -32.55
CA GLU A 1029 8.94 -30.27 -33.46
C GLU A 1029 9.07 -28.96 -32.64
N GLU A 1030 9.27 -27.82 -33.29
CA GLU A 1030 9.45 -26.55 -32.56
C GLU A 1030 8.53 -25.42 -33.00
N MET A 1031 8.40 -24.44 -32.09
CA MET A 1031 7.69 -23.18 -32.35
C MET A 1031 8.51 -21.99 -31.81
N CYS A 1032 8.16 -20.79 -32.26
CA CYS A 1032 8.70 -19.54 -31.74
C CYS A 1032 7.61 -18.48 -31.79
N ILE A 1033 6.88 -18.32 -30.67
CA ILE A 1033 5.67 -17.50 -30.63
C ILE A 1033 5.71 -16.58 -29.42
N VAL A 1034 5.23 -15.35 -29.61
CA VAL A 1034 4.81 -14.48 -28.52
C VAL A 1034 3.43 -13.90 -28.79
N PHE A 1035 2.54 -13.97 -27.82
CA PHE A 1035 1.24 -13.33 -27.83
C PHE A 1035 1.35 -12.02 -27.05
N ILE A 1036 0.99 -10.90 -27.69
CA ILE A 1036 1.12 -9.55 -27.15
C ILE A 1036 -0.29 -9.02 -26.89
N PHE A 1037 -0.57 -8.69 -25.64
CA PHE A 1037 -1.86 -8.16 -25.20
C PHE A 1037 -1.78 -6.64 -25.09
N HIS A 1038 -2.66 -5.93 -25.80
CA HIS A 1038 -2.60 -4.46 -25.88
C HIS A 1038 -3.95 -3.78 -25.92
N TYR A 1039 -3.96 -2.49 -25.62
CA TYR A 1039 -5.09 -1.59 -25.85
C TYR A 1039 -4.61 -0.20 -26.32
N PRO A 1040 -5.39 0.55 -27.10
CA PRO A 1040 -6.65 0.14 -27.72
C PRO A 1040 -6.47 -0.97 -28.76
N ARG A 1041 -7.53 -1.76 -29.00
CA ARG A 1041 -7.55 -2.87 -29.96
C ARG A 1041 -7.19 -2.40 -31.37
N THR A 1042 -6.21 -3.05 -32.00
CA THR A 1042 -5.80 -2.77 -33.39
C THR A 1042 -6.39 -3.75 -34.38
N ARG A 1043 -6.31 -3.42 -35.67
CA ARG A 1043 -6.61 -4.36 -36.77
C ARG A 1043 -5.52 -5.40 -37.01
N LEU A 1044 -4.28 -5.14 -36.57
CA LEU A 1044 -3.20 -6.12 -36.58
C LEU A 1044 -3.41 -7.15 -35.47
N TYR A 1045 -3.63 -8.40 -35.85
CA TYR A 1045 -3.79 -9.53 -34.92
C TYR A 1045 -2.74 -10.63 -35.12
N ASN A 1046 -2.00 -10.60 -36.24
CA ASN A 1046 -0.95 -11.56 -36.54
C ASN A 1046 0.20 -10.87 -37.30
N CYS A 1047 1.44 -11.13 -36.88
CA CYS A 1047 2.65 -10.71 -37.60
C CYS A 1047 3.61 -11.91 -37.70
N GLN A 1048 4.04 -12.23 -38.92
CA GLN A 1048 4.87 -13.40 -39.19
C GLN A 1048 6.00 -13.07 -40.17
N SER A 1049 7.14 -13.74 -40.00
CA SER A 1049 8.25 -13.67 -40.95
C SER A 1049 8.91 -15.03 -41.11
N LYS A 1050 9.41 -15.33 -42.31
CA LYS A 1050 10.16 -16.55 -42.60
C LYS A 1050 11.54 -16.23 -43.20
N PRO A 1051 12.56 -17.05 -42.92
CA PRO A 1051 13.87 -16.88 -43.51
C PRO A 1051 13.82 -17.10 -45.03
N LEU A 1052 14.53 -16.25 -45.79
CA LEU A 1052 14.69 -16.38 -47.24
C LEU A 1052 16.08 -16.92 -47.55
N TYR A 1053 16.16 -18.20 -47.91
CA TYR A 1053 17.42 -18.84 -48.24
C TYR A 1053 17.80 -18.52 -49.70
N LYS A 1054 18.67 -17.51 -49.91
CA LYS A 1054 19.15 -17.02 -51.23
C LYS A 1054 19.64 -18.12 -52.17
N ARG A 1055 20.08 -19.28 -51.66
CA ARG A 1055 20.56 -20.42 -52.45
C ARG A 1055 19.45 -21.17 -53.21
N PHE A 1056 18.16 -20.96 -52.87
CA PHE A 1056 17.03 -21.73 -53.38
C PHE A 1056 15.94 -20.89 -54.10
N HIS A 1057 16.20 -19.61 -54.40
CA HIS A 1057 15.23 -18.73 -55.09
C HIS A 1057 15.81 -18.13 -56.38
N THR A 1058 15.14 -18.33 -57.52
CA THR A 1058 15.50 -17.81 -58.85
C THR A 1058 14.52 -16.74 -59.39
N GLY A 1059 13.62 -16.19 -58.55
CA GLY A 1059 12.66 -15.14 -58.93
C GLY A 1059 12.69 -13.90 -58.01
N PRO A 1060 12.02 -12.79 -58.38
CA PRO A 1060 12.05 -11.53 -57.63
C PRO A 1060 11.54 -11.69 -56.20
N VAL A 1061 12.27 -11.12 -55.25
CA VAL A 1061 12.11 -11.36 -53.81
C VAL A 1061 11.23 -10.27 -53.19
N VAL A 1062 9.97 -10.61 -52.89
CA VAL A 1062 9.12 -9.85 -51.96
C VAL A 1062 8.22 -10.85 -51.22
N GLY A 1063 8.22 -10.89 -49.89
CA GLY A 1063 7.42 -11.89 -49.17
C GLY A 1063 7.31 -11.67 -47.66
N TRP A 1064 6.88 -10.49 -47.25
CA TRP A 1064 6.25 -10.31 -45.93
C TRP A 1064 4.78 -10.68 -46.09
N TRP A 1065 4.26 -11.60 -45.28
CA TRP A 1065 2.85 -12.01 -45.31
C TRP A 1065 2.19 -11.52 -44.02
N SER A 1066 1.33 -10.52 -44.11
CA SER A 1066 0.41 -10.12 -43.05
C SER A 1066 -0.99 -10.57 -43.46
N TYR A 1067 -1.62 -11.45 -42.70
CA TYR A 1067 -3.01 -11.83 -42.95
C TYR A 1067 -3.94 -10.72 -42.46
N LEU A 1068 -4.70 -10.14 -43.40
CA LEU A 1068 -5.66 -9.06 -43.16
C LEU A 1068 -7.02 -9.64 -42.74
N ALA A 1069 -7.71 -9.01 -41.80
CA ALA A 1069 -9.15 -9.19 -41.61
C ALA A 1069 -9.90 -8.20 -42.53
N PRO A 1070 -11.05 -8.59 -43.14
CA PRO A 1070 -11.92 -7.66 -43.85
C PRO A 1070 -12.51 -6.58 -42.94
#